data_AF-A0A5P2X547-F1
#
_entry.id   AF-A0A5P2X547-F1
#
_cell.length_a   1.000
_cell.length_b   1.000
_cell.length_c   1.000
_cell.angle_alpha   90.00
_cell.angle_beta   90.00
_cell.angle_gamma   90.00
#
_symmetry.space_group_name_H-M   'P 1'
#
loop_
_entity.id
_entity.type
_entity.pdbx_description
1 polymer ?
#
loop_
_entity_poly.entity_id
_entity_poly.type
_entity_poly.pdbx_seq_one_letter_code
_entity_poly.pdbx_strand_id
1 'polypeptide(L)'
;MTPGRAVALNGLVGNHVVARLVGEERHAHGPGAVAADPGRPSGEGAENAGAAFAAGARTAPSVGAQRAARNDRSRTVEPATSPGPRDSRAGQPGRTAAEQRALPRPAAGVPATPAPGRAAGGGALVVARVKGKGKAPAAGGAPSWEQRAKAINEIGRKHTCEQPNRSWGRVRDEIVVRYSRSYKHQPDEQSLRHIARALYNAIERQEQRRSRSGGQKTAGMQKVSEPNQEVQVMLYNGHLVITANQDSSLDLLHQWLLNDNDKNGDDKTDVQDAPGDRLRQVLTTDFHADDDTEDSERESEGEAALGKRPARASGPASSKRRRTEGERSAGASSKGEDPDRVYRDQQARLKISEGLRPAGQGHGQEQGQEEEQPGTPMDVDGGPDAQVAPYLRDNRTLRALRGVRHVRKIDVSHDRAEDPAYRQYLAKALSGEAAGYAYLVYNSGSDGVQHAEQKLLMLLNNADITGENAESDVLIRGRKRPCQACLGLQNYFKNEMGLDIRYNDRGNHYFINATTSAVEHFPGQDASRTEAVDGHLKEQLRHGPMYAAAPSGATPAPAFHDEGVHEPTVGAEGGTEQRKRLKKYTTADGRTGRLFPRRANLKAGLDTPSDSEVEDPAAAGKHLETHFHQLSLRDTKETDETAGLESAPDNRAKRSQEQQERWQAWFDEAIVPQLRVAAGPEFWQAVERRSEQRGTFGTIFPDALRRKIRELTQADPGLKTPIRVLLNVSVTTMNLQLGKTGESTRKLAHPLKEVPGADGAIEAAMPARFRSGWRELLRKNEGKKRGDTEKWNPKGDVLTDDFDRALYEIMFEGEHLVSANSVADKLFISQETFKRRVKKMKERYGQDDVGEGPAPR
;
A
#
# COMPACT_ATOMS: atom_id res chain seq x y z
N MET A 1 -23.87 30.07 -41.88
CA MET A 1 -23.64 28.61 -41.97
C MET A 1 -24.98 27.92 -42.22
N THR A 2 -25.07 26.91 -43.10
CA THR A 2 -26.36 26.20 -43.32
C THR A 2 -26.68 25.28 -42.14
N PRO A 3 -27.96 25.01 -41.82
CA PRO A 3 -28.34 24.13 -40.69
C PRO A 3 -27.69 22.75 -40.75
N GLY A 4 -27.59 22.14 -41.94
CA GLY A 4 -26.89 20.87 -42.15
C GLY A 4 -25.39 20.94 -41.85
N ARG A 5 -24.72 22.05 -42.17
CA ARG A 5 -23.31 22.28 -41.79
C ARG A 5 -23.17 22.56 -40.29
N ALA A 6 -24.10 23.27 -39.68
CA ALA A 6 -24.08 23.55 -38.24
C ALA A 6 -24.23 22.27 -37.41
N VAL A 7 -25.11 21.35 -37.81
CA VAL A 7 -25.29 20.04 -37.15
C VAL A 7 -24.06 19.16 -37.35
N ALA A 8 -23.48 19.12 -38.55
CA ALA A 8 -22.25 18.38 -38.81
C ALA A 8 -21.05 18.94 -38.02
N LEU A 9 -20.93 20.27 -37.90
CA LEU A 9 -19.90 20.92 -37.08
C LEU A 9 -20.15 20.73 -35.57
N ASN A 10 -21.40 20.69 -35.11
CA ASN A 10 -21.72 20.50 -33.70
C ASN A 10 -21.23 19.14 -33.18
N GLY A 11 -21.32 18.11 -34.02
CA GLY A 11 -20.74 16.79 -33.72
C GLY A 11 -19.20 16.76 -33.71
N LEU A 12 -18.52 17.75 -34.29
CA LEU A 12 -17.06 17.78 -34.45
C LEU A 12 -16.34 18.76 -33.50
N VAL A 13 -16.94 19.90 -33.18
CA VAL A 13 -16.29 20.97 -32.39
C VAL A 13 -17.09 21.44 -31.17
N GLY A 14 -18.26 20.83 -30.93
CA GLY A 14 -19.12 21.14 -29.80
C GLY A 14 -19.94 22.44 -29.95
N ASN A 15 -21.06 22.51 -29.22
CA ASN A 15 -22.05 23.58 -29.31
C ASN A 15 -21.46 24.99 -29.11
N HIS A 16 -20.45 25.13 -28.26
CA HIS A 16 -19.89 26.43 -27.90
C HIS A 16 -19.11 27.08 -29.05
N VAL A 17 -18.42 26.27 -29.86
CA VAL A 17 -17.66 26.72 -31.04
C VAL A 17 -18.61 27.02 -32.19
N VAL A 18 -19.67 26.22 -32.35
CA VAL A 18 -20.73 26.49 -33.34
C VAL A 18 -21.47 27.79 -33.02
N ALA A 19 -21.81 28.04 -31.75
CA ALA A 19 -22.46 29.29 -31.34
C ALA A 19 -21.61 30.53 -31.66
N ARG A 20 -20.29 30.45 -31.42
CA ARG A 20 -19.32 31.49 -31.79
C ARG A 20 -19.21 31.68 -33.31
N LEU A 21 -19.20 30.60 -34.08
CA LEU A 21 -19.11 30.64 -35.55
C LEU A 21 -20.39 31.14 -36.24
N VAL A 22 -21.54 31.06 -35.58
CA VAL A 22 -22.83 31.58 -36.09
C VAL A 22 -23.07 33.03 -35.66
N GLY A 23 -22.26 33.58 -34.75
CA GLY A 23 -22.38 34.95 -34.27
C GLY A 23 -23.58 35.16 -33.34
N GLU A 24 -24.16 34.10 -32.79
CA GLU A 24 -25.30 34.15 -31.88
C GLU A 24 -24.86 33.81 -30.45
N GLU A 25 -24.49 34.83 -29.67
CA GLU A 25 -24.33 34.73 -28.22
C GLU A 25 -25.68 34.85 -27.49
N ARG A 26 -26.64 33.99 -27.83
CA ARG A 26 -27.87 33.81 -27.03
C ARG A 26 -28.19 32.33 -26.89
N HIS A 27 -28.13 31.84 -25.65
CA HIS A 27 -28.58 30.51 -25.28
C HIS A 27 -30.08 30.36 -25.58
N ALA A 28 -30.42 29.56 -26.60
CA ALA A 28 -31.79 29.16 -26.89
C ALA A 28 -32.07 27.77 -26.25
N HIS A 29 -32.92 27.74 -25.23
CA HIS A 29 -33.57 26.49 -24.80
C HIS A 29 -34.62 26.10 -25.85
N GLY A 30 -34.57 24.86 -26.35
CA GLY A 30 -35.57 24.33 -27.27
C GLY A 30 -36.97 24.23 -26.65
N PRO A 31 -38.05 24.34 -27.44
CA PRO A 31 -39.41 24.56 -26.94
C PRO A 31 -40.15 23.26 -26.59
N GLY A 32 -40.81 23.27 -25.44
CA GLY A 32 -41.83 22.30 -25.05
C GLY A 32 -42.80 22.96 -24.08
N ALA A 33 -43.86 23.57 -24.61
CA ALA A 33 -44.87 24.32 -23.88
C ALA A 33 -46.05 23.44 -23.44
N VAL A 34 -46.62 23.72 -22.26
CA VAL A 34 -48.08 23.85 -22.08
C VAL A 34 -48.35 25.04 -21.14
N ALA A 35 -49.38 25.79 -21.50
CA ALA A 35 -49.68 27.18 -21.16
C ALA A 35 -50.17 27.46 -19.72
N ALA A 36 -49.91 28.69 -19.26
CA ALA A 36 -50.86 29.47 -18.44
C ALA A 36 -50.61 30.99 -18.62
N ASP A 37 -51.57 31.63 -19.30
CA ASP A 37 -52.11 33.00 -19.22
C ASP A 37 -51.19 34.24 -18.97
N PRO A 38 -51.02 35.16 -19.94
CA PRO A 38 -50.32 36.43 -19.76
C PRO A 38 -51.31 37.56 -19.44
N GLY A 39 -51.66 37.73 -18.16
CA GLY A 39 -52.69 38.70 -17.77
C GLY A 39 -52.59 39.34 -16.39
N ARG A 40 -51.47 39.24 -15.65
CA ARG A 40 -51.33 39.90 -14.35
C ARG A 40 -50.05 40.74 -14.21
N PRO A 41 -50.15 42.03 -13.86
CA PRO A 41 -48.99 42.87 -13.57
C PRO A 41 -48.33 42.46 -12.25
N SER A 42 -47.00 42.48 -12.25
CA SER A 42 -46.10 42.16 -11.16
C SER A 42 -46.16 43.21 -10.05
N GLY A 43 -46.68 42.82 -8.88
CA GLY A 43 -46.61 43.62 -7.67
C GLY A 43 -47.53 43.06 -6.61
N GLU A 44 -47.08 42.05 -5.87
CA GLU A 44 -47.44 41.72 -4.48
C GLU A 44 -47.07 40.26 -4.14
N GLY A 45 -46.32 40.09 -3.04
CA GLY A 45 -46.46 38.93 -2.15
C GLY A 45 -45.49 37.75 -2.31
N ALA A 46 -44.47 37.71 -1.45
CA ALA A 46 -44.03 36.47 -0.78
C ALA A 46 -43.44 36.75 0.62
N GLU A 47 -44.07 37.63 1.39
CA GLU A 47 -44.19 37.43 2.84
C GLU A 47 -45.41 36.53 3.03
N ASN A 48 -45.19 35.22 3.22
CA ASN A 48 -46.09 34.22 3.85
C ASN A 48 -45.69 32.80 3.43
N ALA A 49 -44.68 32.26 4.11
CA ALA A 49 -44.53 30.81 4.29
C ALA A 49 -43.96 30.47 5.69
N GLY A 50 -44.23 31.34 6.67
CA GLY A 50 -43.98 31.10 8.09
C GLY A 50 -45.29 30.94 8.85
N ALA A 51 -46.03 29.87 8.59
CA ALA A 51 -47.22 29.52 9.37
C ALA A 51 -47.63 28.04 9.21
N ALA A 52 -46.78 27.11 9.67
CA ALA A 52 -47.21 25.77 10.07
C ALA A 52 -46.08 25.08 10.83
N PHE A 53 -45.93 25.36 12.13
CA PHE A 53 -45.48 24.44 13.19
C PHE A 53 -45.33 25.23 14.51
N ALA A 54 -46.46 25.66 15.06
CA ALA A 54 -46.56 26.12 16.43
C ALA A 54 -47.53 25.19 17.18
N ALA A 55 -47.00 24.06 17.65
CA ALA A 55 -47.63 23.26 18.69
C ALA A 55 -46.52 22.84 19.65
N GLY A 56 -46.47 23.50 20.81
CA GLY A 56 -45.43 23.35 21.82
C GLY A 56 -45.39 21.98 22.48
N ALA A 57 -44.51 21.11 21.99
CA ALA A 57 -44.04 19.93 22.71
C ALA A 57 -42.51 19.94 22.80
N ARG A 58 -41.98 20.29 23.98
CA ARG A 58 -40.55 20.23 24.31
C ARG A 58 -40.20 18.85 24.87
N THR A 59 -40.31 17.78 24.07
CA THR A 59 -39.62 16.46 24.22
C THR A 59 -40.27 15.40 23.33
N ALA A 60 -39.47 14.58 22.65
CA ALA A 60 -39.92 13.41 21.91
C ALA A 60 -40.26 12.23 22.86
N PRO A 61 -41.28 11.40 22.55
CA PRO A 61 -41.76 10.33 23.42
C PRO A 61 -40.98 9.03 23.18
N SER A 62 -39.75 8.95 23.69
CA SER A 62 -39.02 7.66 23.75
C SER A 62 -37.90 7.64 24.79
N VAL A 63 -38.09 8.28 25.95
CA VAL A 63 -37.22 8.08 27.13
C VAL A 63 -38.09 8.18 28.40
N GLY A 64 -38.84 7.12 28.67
CA GLY A 64 -39.83 7.08 29.75
C GLY A 64 -39.74 5.81 30.61
N ALA A 65 -38.53 5.34 30.92
CA ALA A 65 -38.34 4.30 31.93
C ALA A 65 -36.88 4.25 32.40
N GLN A 66 -36.52 5.05 33.41
CA GLN A 66 -35.54 4.73 34.47
C GLN A 66 -35.26 5.98 35.32
N ARG A 67 -36.22 6.36 36.16
CA ARG A 67 -35.98 7.18 37.36
C ARG A 67 -36.91 6.71 38.47
N ALA A 68 -36.47 5.69 39.19
CA ALA A 68 -36.99 5.37 40.53
C ALA A 68 -35.91 4.60 41.29
N ALA A 69 -35.10 5.32 42.07
CA ALA A 69 -34.53 4.91 43.37
C ALA A 69 -33.35 5.84 43.70
N ARG A 70 -33.66 6.93 44.40
CA ARG A 70 -32.71 7.75 45.15
C ARG A 70 -32.88 7.33 46.61
N ASN A 71 -31.82 6.85 47.25
CA ASN A 71 -31.61 6.81 48.70
C ASN A 71 -30.09 6.96 48.87
N ASP A 72 -29.57 8.15 49.13
CA ASP A 72 -29.51 8.81 50.44
C ASP A 72 -28.64 8.04 51.44
N ARG A 73 -27.40 8.49 51.59
CA ARG A 73 -26.63 8.51 52.83
C ARG A 73 -25.42 9.43 52.66
N SER A 74 -25.61 10.64 53.12
CA SER A 74 -24.59 11.60 53.52
C SER A 74 -23.67 11.03 54.60
N ARG A 75 -22.36 11.23 54.43
CA ARG A 75 -21.44 11.38 55.57
C ARG A 75 -20.28 12.28 55.18
N THR A 76 -20.30 13.46 55.76
CA THR A 76 -19.23 14.46 55.87
C THR A 76 -18.07 13.91 56.71
N VAL A 77 -16.83 14.08 56.24
CA VAL A 77 -15.64 14.21 57.10
C VAL A 77 -14.66 15.19 56.44
N GLU A 78 -14.23 16.16 57.24
CA GLU A 78 -13.28 17.24 56.97
C GLU A 78 -11.81 16.78 56.89
N PRO A 79 -10.87 17.66 56.46
CA PRO A 79 -9.53 17.28 56.01
C PRO A 79 -8.48 17.37 57.13
N ALA A 80 -7.42 16.56 57.02
CA ALA A 80 -6.20 16.76 57.81
C ALA A 80 -4.94 16.30 57.07
N THR A 81 -4.11 17.29 56.71
CA THR A 81 -2.64 17.38 56.89
C THR A 81 -1.72 16.24 56.43
N SER A 82 -0.79 16.61 55.55
CA SER A 82 0.53 15.97 55.35
C SER A 82 1.33 15.85 56.67
N PRO A 83 2.32 14.93 56.76
CA PRO A 83 3.68 15.33 56.38
C PRO A 83 4.57 14.21 55.78
N GLY A 84 5.41 14.60 54.83
CA GLY A 84 6.87 14.42 54.91
C GLY A 84 7.52 13.06 54.57
N PRO A 85 8.81 13.08 54.15
CA PRO A 85 9.39 12.12 53.21
C PRO A 85 10.38 11.15 53.87
N ARG A 86 10.63 9.97 53.24
CA ARG A 86 11.84 9.15 53.50
C ARG A 86 12.30 8.34 52.27
N ASP A 87 13.47 8.75 51.77
CA ASP A 87 14.69 7.98 51.52
C ASP A 87 14.63 6.51 51.02
N SER A 88 15.04 6.34 49.76
CA SER A 88 16.30 5.72 49.31
C SER A 88 17.01 4.68 50.20
N ARG A 89 16.99 3.41 49.77
CA ARG A 89 18.12 2.43 49.74
C ARG A 89 17.61 1.11 49.14
N ALA A 90 18.04 0.70 47.94
CA ALA A 90 19.25 -0.08 47.65
C ALA A 90 19.29 -1.48 48.31
N GLY A 91 19.34 -2.54 47.49
CA GLY A 91 20.00 -3.79 47.89
C GLY A 91 19.30 -5.12 47.58
N GLN A 92 19.34 -5.53 46.31
CA GLN A 92 19.78 -6.86 45.84
C GLN A 92 19.07 -8.19 46.24
N PRO A 93 19.32 -9.29 45.48
CA PRO A 93 18.32 -10.32 45.13
C PRO A 93 18.57 -11.70 45.74
N GLY A 94 17.59 -12.62 45.59
CA GLY A 94 17.85 -14.06 45.74
C GLY A 94 16.62 -14.97 45.78
N ARG A 95 16.54 -15.85 44.76
CA ARG A 95 16.11 -17.28 44.74
C ARG A 95 15.36 -17.80 45.98
N THR A 96 14.26 -18.58 45.89
CA THR A 96 14.16 -19.92 45.29
C THR A 96 12.69 -20.37 45.17
N ALA A 97 12.51 -21.42 44.38
CA ALA A 97 11.28 -22.06 43.98
C ALA A 97 10.55 -22.89 45.09
N ALA A 98 9.26 -23.13 44.80
CA ALA A 98 8.42 -24.30 45.08
C ALA A 98 8.19 -24.77 46.52
N GLU A 99 6.92 -24.79 46.96
CA GLU A 99 6.29 -26.03 47.43
C GLU A 99 4.74 -25.98 47.48
N GLN A 100 4.16 -27.13 47.19
CA GLN A 100 2.74 -27.46 47.16
C GLN A 100 2.21 -27.72 48.58
N ARG A 101 0.92 -27.43 48.84
CA ARG A 101 -0.07 -28.40 49.38
C ARG A 101 -1.40 -27.74 49.78
N ALA A 102 -2.40 -28.59 49.89
CA ALA A 102 -3.81 -28.34 49.75
C ALA A 102 -4.61 -28.43 51.09
N LEU A 103 -5.85 -27.90 51.03
CA LEU A 103 -7.06 -28.20 51.83
C LEU A 103 -7.11 -27.69 53.30
N PRO A 104 -8.29 -27.60 53.97
CA PRO A 104 -9.70 -27.80 53.52
C PRO A 104 -10.74 -26.73 53.96
N ARG A 105 -11.98 -26.94 53.46
CA ARG A 105 -13.32 -26.46 53.87
C ARG A 105 -13.58 -26.35 55.39
N PRO A 106 -14.64 -25.60 55.78
CA PRO A 106 -15.86 -26.27 56.28
C PRO A 106 -17.19 -25.72 55.71
N ALA A 107 -18.27 -26.44 56.03
CA ALA A 107 -19.64 -26.32 55.52
C ALA A 107 -20.67 -26.07 56.64
N ALA A 108 -21.94 -25.96 56.23
CA ALA A 108 -23.23 -25.99 56.99
C ALA A 108 -23.86 -24.60 57.30
N GLY A 109 -25.15 -24.34 57.10
CA GLY A 109 -26.29 -25.16 56.64
C GLY A 109 -27.60 -24.36 56.37
N VAL A 110 -28.47 -24.92 55.50
CA VAL A 110 -29.95 -25.25 55.57
C VAL A 110 -30.87 -24.42 56.53
N PRO A 111 -32.21 -24.19 56.31
CA PRO A 111 -33.26 -24.85 55.45
C PRO A 111 -34.13 -23.91 54.54
N ALA A 112 -34.69 -24.33 53.38
CA ALA A 112 -36.01 -24.99 53.09
C ALA A 112 -37.23 -24.30 53.76
N THR A 113 -38.38 -23.91 53.17
CA THR A 113 -39.26 -24.27 52.01
C THR A 113 -40.44 -23.22 52.00
N PRO A 114 -41.55 -23.29 51.22
CA PRO A 114 -41.83 -23.72 49.84
C PRO A 114 -42.61 -22.65 48.99
N ALA A 115 -42.76 -22.94 47.69
CA ALA A 115 -43.63 -22.21 46.73
C ALA A 115 -45.12 -22.63 46.84
N PRO A 116 -46.02 -21.87 46.20
CA PRO A 116 -46.90 -22.51 45.19
C PRO A 116 -47.25 -21.62 43.97
N GLY A 117 -47.62 -22.24 42.84
CA GLY A 117 -48.38 -21.58 41.77
C GLY A 117 -48.21 -22.16 40.37
N ARG A 118 -49.05 -23.13 40.00
CA ARG A 118 -49.18 -23.77 38.67
C ARG A 118 -50.23 -23.04 37.80
N ALA A 119 -49.96 -22.88 36.51
CA ALA A 119 -50.92 -22.89 35.39
C ALA A 119 -50.09 -23.16 34.10
N ALA A 120 -50.20 -24.27 33.36
CA ALA A 120 -51.29 -24.86 32.56
C ALA A 120 -51.30 -24.39 31.09
N GLY A 121 -51.03 -25.33 30.17
CA GLY A 121 -51.29 -25.29 28.71
C GLY A 121 -50.17 -24.70 27.85
N GLY A 122 -49.68 -25.28 26.76
CA GLY A 122 -50.01 -26.48 25.98
C GLY A 122 -49.18 -26.44 24.68
N GLY A 123 -49.01 -27.58 24.00
CA GLY A 123 -48.51 -27.64 22.62
C GLY A 123 -47.08 -28.16 22.44
N ALA A 124 -46.92 -29.48 22.46
CA ALA A 124 -45.70 -30.17 22.06
C ALA A 124 -45.60 -30.26 20.52
N LEU A 125 -44.43 -29.88 19.96
CA LEU A 125 -43.99 -30.30 18.64
C LEU A 125 -42.81 -31.27 18.81
N VAL A 126 -42.98 -32.47 18.27
CA VAL A 126 -42.01 -33.57 18.26
C VAL A 126 -40.90 -33.23 17.27
N VAL A 127 -39.66 -33.05 17.74
CA VAL A 127 -38.47 -32.98 16.88
C VAL A 127 -37.61 -34.22 17.13
N ALA A 128 -37.24 -34.86 16.03
CA ALA A 128 -36.50 -36.10 15.95
C ALA A 128 -35.17 -36.06 16.73
N ARG A 129 -34.94 -37.12 17.50
CA ARG A 129 -33.76 -37.34 18.36
C ARG A 129 -32.57 -37.77 17.50
N VAL A 130 -31.77 -36.82 17.03
CA VAL A 130 -30.43 -37.10 16.47
C VAL A 130 -29.45 -37.30 17.63
N LYS A 131 -28.97 -38.53 17.79
CA LYS A 131 -28.05 -38.95 18.86
C LYS A 131 -26.60 -38.58 18.47
N GLY A 132 -26.27 -37.30 18.51
CA GLY A 132 -24.89 -36.81 18.44
C GLY A 132 -24.39 -36.42 19.82
N LYS A 133 -23.30 -37.04 20.30
CA LYS A 133 -22.55 -36.59 21.49
C LYS A 133 -21.82 -35.27 21.19
N GLY A 134 -22.57 -34.19 21.00
CA GLY A 134 -22.04 -32.83 21.01
C GLY A 134 -22.11 -32.31 22.44
N LYS A 135 -20.97 -32.01 23.04
CA LYS A 135 -20.90 -31.30 24.33
C LYS A 135 -21.52 -29.92 24.08
N ALA A 136 -22.73 -29.68 24.59
CA ALA A 136 -23.40 -28.40 24.42
C ALA A 136 -22.51 -27.28 25.00
N PRO A 137 -22.33 -26.15 24.28
CA PRO A 137 -21.63 -25.01 24.84
C PRO A 137 -22.38 -24.55 26.09
N ALA A 138 -21.65 -24.27 27.17
CA ALA A 138 -22.22 -23.76 28.40
C ALA A 138 -23.04 -22.49 28.08
N ALA A 139 -24.34 -22.55 28.34
CA ALA A 139 -25.25 -21.43 28.11
C ALA A 139 -24.84 -20.27 29.04
N GLY A 140 -24.32 -19.18 28.46
CA GLY A 140 -24.06 -17.93 29.17
C GLY A 140 -22.70 -17.26 28.91
N GLY A 141 -21.77 -17.89 28.20
CA GLY A 141 -20.51 -17.23 27.81
C GLY A 141 -20.68 -16.38 26.55
N ALA A 142 -20.28 -15.11 26.60
CA ALA A 142 -20.13 -14.30 25.40
C ALA A 142 -19.22 -15.04 24.39
N PRO A 143 -19.52 -15.03 23.08
CA PRO A 143 -18.75 -15.76 22.09
C PRO A 143 -17.29 -15.32 22.15
N SER A 144 -16.37 -16.30 22.12
CA SER A 144 -14.94 -16.00 22.18
C SER A 144 -14.51 -15.14 20.98
N TRP A 145 -13.45 -14.36 21.14
CA TRP A 145 -12.91 -13.49 20.10
C TRP A 145 -12.74 -14.21 18.75
N GLU A 146 -12.14 -15.39 18.77
CA GLU A 146 -11.94 -16.24 17.58
C GLU A 146 -13.26 -16.62 16.90
N GLN A 147 -14.35 -16.81 17.66
CA GLN A 147 -15.67 -17.09 17.11
C GLN A 147 -16.28 -15.85 16.44
N ARG A 148 -16.08 -14.65 17.02
CA ARG A 148 -16.54 -13.39 16.41
C ARG A 148 -15.78 -13.10 15.12
N ALA A 149 -14.45 -13.18 15.14
CA ALA A 149 -13.61 -13.02 13.95
C ALA A 149 -13.95 -14.05 12.85
N LYS A 150 -14.19 -15.32 13.23
CA LYS A 150 -14.63 -16.37 12.31
C LYS A 150 -16.02 -16.09 11.74
N ALA A 151 -16.96 -15.58 12.55
CA ALA A 151 -18.30 -15.22 12.08
C ALA A 151 -18.26 -14.02 11.11
N ILE A 152 -17.43 -13.01 11.38
CA ILE A 152 -17.19 -11.89 10.45
C ILE A 152 -16.58 -12.40 9.15
N ASN A 153 -15.60 -13.29 9.23
CA ASN A 153 -14.99 -13.92 8.05
C ASN A 153 -16.01 -14.75 7.26
N GLU A 154 -16.88 -15.50 7.94
CA GLU A 154 -17.91 -16.31 7.31
C GLU A 154 -19.02 -15.47 6.66
N ILE A 155 -19.43 -14.37 7.31
CA ILE A 155 -20.33 -13.36 6.72
C ILE A 155 -19.64 -12.70 5.52
N GLY A 156 -18.37 -12.32 5.66
CA GLY A 156 -17.53 -11.84 4.57
C GLY A 156 -17.58 -12.80 3.38
N ARG A 157 -17.25 -14.08 3.59
CA ARG A 157 -17.26 -15.14 2.57
C ARG A 157 -18.64 -15.37 1.95
N LYS A 158 -19.71 -15.46 2.75
CA LYS A 158 -21.09 -15.67 2.27
C LYS A 158 -21.61 -14.52 1.40
N HIS A 159 -21.08 -13.32 1.60
CA HIS A 159 -21.47 -12.12 0.86
C HIS A 159 -20.40 -11.64 -0.14
N THR A 160 -19.40 -12.46 -0.45
CA THR A 160 -18.35 -12.17 -1.45
C THR A 160 -18.30 -13.25 -2.52
N CYS A 161 -18.28 -12.86 -3.79
CA CYS A 161 -17.82 -13.71 -4.88
C CYS A 161 -16.28 -13.75 -4.90
N GLU A 162 -15.71 -14.94 -5.11
CA GLU A 162 -14.27 -15.17 -5.18
C GLU A 162 -13.72 -14.54 -6.47
N GLN A 163 -12.72 -13.65 -6.37
CA GLN A 163 -12.02 -13.12 -7.54
C GLN A 163 -10.75 -13.94 -7.83
N PRO A 164 -10.36 -14.08 -9.12
CA PRO A 164 -9.23 -14.93 -9.52
C PRO A 164 -7.86 -14.49 -8.97
N ASN A 165 -7.73 -13.29 -8.40
CA ASN A 165 -6.46 -12.73 -7.93
C ASN A 165 -6.23 -12.85 -6.41
N ARG A 166 -6.93 -13.75 -5.69
CA ARG A 166 -6.86 -13.92 -4.21
C ARG A 166 -7.23 -12.67 -3.38
N SER A 167 -7.47 -11.53 -4.01
CA SER A 167 -8.14 -10.39 -3.41
C SER A 167 -9.63 -10.70 -3.30
N TRP A 168 -10.14 -10.89 -2.09
CA TRP A 168 -11.58 -10.97 -1.83
C TRP A 168 -12.20 -9.58 -1.97
N GLY A 169 -12.30 -9.12 -3.22
CA GLY A 169 -12.97 -7.87 -3.58
C GLY A 169 -14.42 -8.16 -3.87
N ARG A 170 -15.31 -7.67 -3.00
CA ARG A 170 -16.77 -7.70 -3.23
C ARG A 170 -17.06 -7.27 -4.66
N VAL A 171 -17.99 -7.96 -5.32
CA VAL A 171 -18.78 -7.45 -6.43
C VAL A 171 -20.23 -7.52 -5.94
N ARG A 172 -20.87 -6.38 -5.67
CA ARG A 172 -22.26 -6.34 -5.17
C ARG A 172 -23.24 -6.46 -6.34
N ASP A 173 -24.53 -6.64 -6.05
CA ASP A 173 -25.60 -6.60 -7.07
C ASP A 173 -25.63 -5.29 -7.84
N GLU A 174 -25.23 -4.20 -7.20
CA GLU A 174 -25.28 -2.85 -7.73
C GLU A 174 -23.93 -2.18 -7.49
N ILE A 175 -23.45 -1.48 -8.51
CA ILE A 175 -22.35 -0.53 -8.42
C ILE A 175 -22.90 0.87 -8.70
N VAL A 176 -22.31 1.87 -8.07
CA VAL A 176 -22.58 3.28 -8.33
C VAL A 176 -21.37 3.82 -9.09
N VAL A 177 -21.55 4.08 -10.38
CA VAL A 177 -20.58 4.74 -11.24
C VAL A 177 -20.64 6.23 -10.98
N ARG A 178 -19.49 6.83 -10.67
CA ARG A 178 -19.38 8.24 -10.30
C ARG A 178 -18.61 9.02 -11.34
N TYR A 179 -19.21 10.08 -11.83
CA TYR A 179 -18.60 10.98 -12.79
C TYR A 179 -17.71 11.99 -12.06
N SER A 180 -17.01 12.85 -12.82
CA SER A 180 -16.15 13.88 -12.24
C SER A 180 -16.92 14.68 -11.19
N ARG A 181 -16.29 14.84 -10.03
CA ARG A 181 -16.90 15.49 -8.87
C ARG A 181 -16.51 16.96 -8.85
N SER A 182 -17.46 17.82 -8.49
CA SER A 182 -17.16 19.20 -8.11
C SER A 182 -16.75 19.31 -6.66
N TYR A 183 -15.55 19.83 -6.41
CA TYR A 183 -15.07 20.15 -5.06
C TYR A 183 -15.40 21.60 -4.66
N LYS A 184 -16.16 22.33 -5.47
CA LYS A 184 -16.55 23.72 -5.20
C LYS A 184 -17.09 23.92 -3.79
N HIS A 185 -17.82 22.94 -3.26
CA HIS A 185 -18.45 23.01 -1.93
C HIS A 185 -17.64 22.33 -0.82
N GLN A 186 -16.45 21.79 -1.10
CA GLN A 186 -15.63 21.06 -0.13
C GLN A 186 -14.12 21.38 -0.22
N PRO A 187 -13.74 22.67 -0.11
CA PRO A 187 -12.34 23.10 -0.24
C PRO A 187 -11.43 22.53 0.85
N ASP A 188 -11.95 22.35 2.06
CA ASP A 188 -11.22 21.76 3.20
C ASP A 188 -10.74 20.33 2.88
N GLU A 189 -11.65 19.51 2.35
CA GLU A 189 -11.39 18.11 2.03
C GLU A 189 -10.41 17.95 0.87
N GLN A 190 -10.55 18.79 -0.15
CA GLN A 190 -9.64 18.84 -1.28
C GLN A 190 -8.22 19.16 -0.79
N SER A 191 -8.08 20.15 0.08
CA SER A 191 -6.78 20.54 0.63
C SER A 191 -6.18 19.43 1.50
N LEU A 192 -6.97 18.73 2.31
CA LEU A 192 -6.50 17.57 3.09
C LEU A 192 -5.99 16.46 2.16
N ARG A 193 -6.70 16.20 1.06
CA ARG A 193 -6.29 15.22 0.05
C ARG A 193 -4.97 15.61 -0.62
N HIS A 194 -4.78 16.89 -0.95
CA HIS A 194 -3.52 17.39 -1.49
C HIS A 194 -2.38 17.20 -0.49
N ILE A 195 -2.59 17.54 0.78
CA ILE A 195 -1.61 17.31 1.85
C ILE A 195 -1.25 15.82 1.95
N ALA A 196 -2.25 14.93 1.98
CA ALA A 196 -2.01 13.49 2.04
C ALA A 196 -1.20 12.95 0.84
N ARG A 197 -1.45 13.46 -0.37
CA ARG A 197 -0.68 13.10 -1.57
C ARG A 197 0.76 13.59 -1.49
N ALA A 198 0.98 14.85 -1.11
CA ALA A 198 2.32 15.43 -0.99
C ALA A 198 3.16 14.68 0.05
N LEU A 199 2.59 14.38 1.23
CA LEU A 199 3.26 13.58 2.26
C LEU A 199 3.56 12.15 1.80
N TYR A 200 2.65 11.52 1.08
CA TYR A 200 2.90 10.20 0.53
C TYR A 200 4.12 10.19 -0.40
N ASN A 201 4.19 11.13 -1.34
CA ASN A 201 5.30 11.21 -2.30
C ASN A 201 6.63 11.51 -1.59
N ALA A 202 6.61 12.39 -0.59
CA ALA A 202 7.75 12.66 0.26
C ALA A 202 8.27 11.39 0.97
N ILE A 203 7.38 10.60 1.58
CA ILE A 203 7.74 9.34 2.24
C ILE A 203 8.29 8.34 1.22
N GLU A 204 7.59 8.12 0.11
CA GLU A 204 8.00 7.17 -0.94
C GLU A 204 9.40 7.51 -1.46
N ARG A 205 9.69 8.80 -1.69
CA ARG A 205 11.00 9.28 -2.12
C ARG A 205 12.09 9.00 -1.09
N GLN A 206 11.82 9.21 0.19
CA GLN A 206 12.77 8.92 1.26
C GLN A 206 13.02 7.41 1.41
N GLU A 207 11.98 6.58 1.27
CA GLU A 207 12.11 5.12 1.25
C GLU A 207 12.98 4.67 0.06
N GLN A 208 12.76 5.26 -1.12
CA GLN A 208 13.57 5.00 -2.32
C GLN A 208 15.03 5.44 -2.13
N ARG A 209 15.30 6.65 -1.61
CA ARG A 209 16.66 7.15 -1.33
C ARG A 209 17.40 6.21 -0.37
N ARG A 210 16.75 5.76 0.71
CA ARG A 210 17.33 4.76 1.62
C ARG A 210 17.61 3.43 0.92
N SER A 211 16.70 2.98 0.06
CA SER A 211 16.90 1.74 -0.70
C SER A 211 18.06 1.81 -1.70
N ARG A 212 18.25 2.96 -2.37
CA ARG A 212 19.33 3.23 -3.33
C ARG A 212 20.68 3.41 -2.64
N SER A 213 20.70 4.11 -1.50
CA SER A 213 21.94 4.40 -0.77
C SER A 213 22.73 3.16 -0.35
N GLY A 214 22.14 1.95 -0.39
CA GLY A 214 22.81 0.66 -0.21
C GLY A 214 23.58 0.50 1.10
N GLY A 215 23.43 1.48 1.99
CA GLY A 215 24.52 1.97 2.81
C GLY A 215 24.11 1.89 4.26
N GLN A 216 24.85 1.09 5.00
CA GLN A 216 24.71 0.87 6.43
C GLN A 216 23.32 0.34 6.85
N LYS A 217 23.26 -0.96 7.08
CA LYS A 217 22.29 -1.54 8.00
C LYS A 217 22.45 -0.84 9.34
N THR A 218 21.70 0.23 9.60
CA THR A 218 21.54 0.77 10.94
C THR A 218 20.98 -0.37 11.79
N ALA A 219 21.79 -0.81 12.77
CA ALA A 219 21.45 -1.94 13.60
C ALA A 219 20.14 -1.63 14.34
N GLY A 220 19.07 -2.36 14.01
CA GLY A 220 17.75 -2.22 14.62
C GLY A 220 16.61 -1.78 13.70
N MET A 221 16.89 -1.22 12.51
CA MET A 221 15.81 -0.81 11.59
C MET A 221 15.40 -1.99 10.70
N GLN A 222 14.19 -2.53 10.91
CA GLN A 222 13.65 -3.60 10.08
C GLN A 222 13.60 -3.15 8.62
N LYS A 223 14.03 -4.02 7.71
CA LYS A 223 13.91 -3.77 6.27
C LYS A 223 12.42 -3.70 5.95
N VAL A 224 11.94 -2.50 5.64
CA VAL A 224 10.59 -2.26 5.16
C VAL A 224 10.41 -3.09 3.89
N SER A 225 9.66 -4.20 3.99
CA SER A 225 9.56 -5.19 2.91
C SER A 225 8.63 -4.74 1.79
N GLU A 226 7.75 -3.79 2.07
CA GLU A 226 6.79 -3.23 1.13
C GLU A 226 6.72 -1.71 1.32
N PRO A 227 6.77 -0.91 0.25
CA PRO A 227 6.68 0.54 0.37
C PRO A 227 5.36 0.95 1.02
N ASN A 228 5.36 2.10 1.69
CA ASN A 228 4.13 2.69 2.20
C ASN A 228 3.10 2.78 1.07
N GLN A 229 1.86 2.41 1.38
CA GLN A 229 0.78 2.41 0.41
C GLN A 229 -0.27 3.49 0.67
N GLU A 230 -0.28 4.11 1.86
CA GLU A 230 -1.39 4.93 2.32
C GLU A 230 -0.96 5.94 3.39
N VAL A 231 -1.28 7.21 3.14
CA VAL A 231 -1.24 8.31 4.11
C VAL A 231 -2.65 8.89 4.22
N GLN A 232 -3.10 9.08 5.45
CA GLN A 232 -4.37 9.71 5.81
C GLN A 232 -4.09 10.94 6.67
N VAL A 233 -4.91 11.98 6.51
CA VAL A 233 -4.83 13.23 7.25
C VAL A 233 -6.22 13.55 7.79
N MET A 234 -6.27 13.90 9.07
CA MET A 234 -7.47 14.35 9.76
C MET A 234 -7.33 15.83 10.15
N LEU A 235 -8.37 16.62 9.89
CA LEU A 235 -8.55 17.94 10.49
C LEU A 235 -9.52 17.80 11.66
N TYR A 236 -9.08 18.19 12.84
CA TYR A 236 -9.92 18.26 14.04
C TYR A 236 -9.48 19.45 14.88
N ASN A 237 -10.41 20.33 15.24
CA ASN A 237 -10.17 21.48 16.11
C ASN A 237 -8.98 22.37 15.70
N GLY A 238 -8.79 22.55 14.39
CA GLY A 238 -7.66 23.32 13.85
C GLY A 238 -6.31 22.58 13.86
N HIS A 239 -6.26 21.33 14.30
CA HIS A 239 -5.08 20.47 14.23
C HIS A 239 -5.07 19.60 12.98
N LEU A 240 -3.88 19.44 12.39
CA LEU A 240 -3.62 18.41 11.40
C LEU A 240 -3.07 17.16 12.09
N VAL A 241 -3.77 16.04 11.94
CA VAL A 241 -3.35 14.74 12.44
C VAL A 241 -3.04 13.84 11.25
N ILE A 242 -1.79 13.42 11.13
CA ILE A 242 -1.25 12.70 9.99
C ILE A 242 -0.92 11.28 10.44
N THR A 243 -1.27 10.30 9.63
CA THR A 243 -0.85 8.91 9.87
C THR A 243 -0.66 8.15 8.57
N ALA A 244 0.02 7.01 8.66
CA ALA A 244 0.29 6.10 7.56
C ALA A 244 -0.02 4.66 7.97
N ASN A 245 -0.12 3.78 6.99
CA ASN A 245 -0.34 2.35 7.28
C ASN A 245 0.86 1.73 8.04
N GLN A 246 2.08 2.13 7.71
CA GLN A 246 3.30 1.67 8.37
C GLN A 246 3.86 2.73 9.31
N ASP A 247 4.14 2.32 10.55
CA ASP A 247 4.74 3.21 11.55
C ASP A 247 6.17 3.61 11.19
N SER A 248 6.92 2.71 10.54
CA SER A 248 8.26 3.00 10.02
C SER A 248 8.30 4.15 9.02
N SER A 249 7.20 4.36 8.28
CA SER A 249 7.10 5.47 7.34
C SER A 249 6.85 6.80 8.05
N LEU A 250 6.17 6.79 9.20
CA LEU A 250 6.02 7.96 10.05
C LEU A 250 7.30 8.25 10.83
N ASP A 251 8.02 7.21 11.27
CA ASP A 251 9.36 7.36 11.85
C ASP A 251 10.30 8.04 10.86
N LEU A 252 10.28 7.58 9.61
CA LEU A 252 11.06 8.16 8.52
C LEU A 252 10.70 9.63 8.28
N LEU A 253 9.40 9.94 8.21
CA LEU A 253 8.92 11.32 8.04
C LEU A 253 9.34 12.19 9.23
N HIS A 254 9.14 11.74 10.47
CA HIS A 254 9.50 12.48 11.68
C HIS A 254 11.01 12.72 11.77
N GLN A 255 11.82 11.69 11.55
CA GLN A 255 13.27 11.81 11.47
C GLN A 255 13.69 12.82 10.41
N TRP A 256 13.07 12.81 9.24
CA TRP A 256 13.42 13.76 8.19
C TRP A 256 13.03 15.20 8.55
N LEU A 257 11.89 15.40 9.23
CA LEU A 257 11.49 16.70 9.76
C LEU A 257 12.44 17.22 10.87
N LEU A 258 13.12 16.32 11.60
CA LEU A 258 14.13 16.64 12.61
C LEU A 258 15.53 16.86 12.02
N ASN A 259 15.99 15.98 11.12
CA ASN A 259 17.38 15.81 10.71
C ASN A 259 17.96 16.96 9.88
N ASP A 260 17.15 17.91 9.42
CA ASP A 260 17.69 19.05 8.68
C ASP A 260 18.32 20.11 9.60
N ASN A 261 18.23 19.92 10.93
CA ASN A 261 18.98 20.67 11.94
C ASN A 261 20.33 20.00 12.30
N ASP A 262 20.56 18.74 11.90
CA ASP A 262 21.70 17.92 12.33
C ASP A 262 23.01 18.20 11.57
N LYS A 263 23.03 19.12 10.60
CA LYS A 263 24.29 19.54 9.93
C LYS A 263 25.32 20.13 10.91
N ASN A 264 24.90 20.47 12.13
CA ASN A 264 25.74 21.07 13.16
C ASN A 264 26.18 20.11 14.28
N GLY A 265 26.03 18.79 14.14
CA GLY A 265 26.82 17.76 14.84
C GLY A 265 26.76 17.64 16.38
N ASP A 266 26.30 18.64 17.14
CA ASP A 266 26.73 18.79 18.54
C ASP A 266 25.66 18.59 19.63
N ASP A 267 24.38 18.34 19.34
CA ASP A 267 23.46 17.91 20.41
C ASP A 267 22.25 17.13 19.90
N LYS A 268 22.31 15.79 19.99
CA LYS A 268 21.26 14.86 19.51
C LYS A 268 20.23 14.50 20.58
N THR A 269 20.15 15.25 21.68
CA THR A 269 19.36 14.81 22.84
C THR A 269 17.98 15.48 22.88
N ASP A 270 16.95 14.65 22.78
CA ASP A 270 15.56 14.86 23.23
C ASP A 270 14.62 15.82 22.47
N VAL A 271 14.97 16.30 21.27
CA VAL A 271 14.00 17.09 20.48
C VAL A 271 12.86 16.20 19.95
N GLN A 272 11.73 16.18 20.67
CA GLN A 272 10.52 15.45 20.26
C GLN A 272 9.71 16.20 19.18
N ASP A 273 9.83 17.53 19.15
CA ASP A 273 9.03 18.41 18.31
C ASP A 273 9.83 18.92 17.11
N ALA A 274 9.43 18.52 15.91
CA ALA A 274 10.01 19.06 14.68
C ALA A 274 9.41 20.44 14.35
N PRO A 275 10.12 21.33 13.64
CA PRO A 275 9.59 22.66 13.29
C PRO A 275 8.46 22.56 12.27
N GLY A 276 7.38 23.31 12.46
CA GLY A 276 6.23 23.35 11.57
C GLY A 276 6.56 23.86 10.16
N ASP A 277 7.54 24.75 10.02
CA ASP A 277 8.03 25.21 8.71
C ASP A 277 8.60 24.07 7.87
N ARG A 278 9.18 23.04 8.50
CA ARG A 278 9.66 21.86 7.79
C ARG A 278 8.51 21.08 7.17
N LEU A 279 7.40 20.91 7.89
CA LEU A 279 6.21 20.28 7.31
C LEU A 279 5.70 21.07 6.10
N ARG A 280 5.64 22.40 6.18
CA ARG A 280 5.27 23.25 5.03
C ARG A 280 6.23 23.07 3.85
N GLN A 281 7.54 23.06 4.11
CA GLN A 281 8.57 22.84 3.08
C GLN A 281 8.41 21.47 2.41
N VAL A 282 8.21 20.40 3.18
CA VAL A 282 7.95 19.06 2.66
C VAL A 282 6.75 19.05 1.73
N LEU A 283 5.66 19.73 2.12
CA LEU A 283 4.42 19.76 1.34
C LEU A 283 4.53 20.57 0.04
N THR A 284 5.49 21.48 -0.08
CA THR A 284 5.69 22.33 -1.27
C THR A 284 6.88 21.88 -2.14
N THR A 285 7.75 21.00 -1.65
CA THR A 285 8.95 20.50 -2.37
C THR A 285 8.58 19.65 -3.58
N ASP A 286 9.32 19.82 -4.69
CA ASP A 286 9.18 18.99 -5.90
C ASP A 286 10.06 17.74 -5.80
N PHE A 287 9.47 16.59 -5.47
CA PHE A 287 10.24 15.34 -5.42
C PHE A 287 10.50 14.73 -6.80
N HIS A 288 9.84 15.25 -7.86
CA HIS A 288 9.98 14.75 -9.23
C HIS A 288 11.15 15.42 -9.96
N ALA A 289 11.44 16.68 -9.66
CA ALA A 289 12.53 17.43 -10.30
C ALA A 289 13.94 16.91 -9.95
N ASP A 290 14.10 16.29 -8.78
CA ASP A 290 15.40 15.83 -8.26
C ASP A 290 15.95 14.57 -8.97
N ASP A 291 15.13 13.81 -9.71
CA ASP A 291 15.57 12.53 -10.28
C ASP A 291 16.36 12.67 -11.60
N ASP A 292 16.21 13.80 -12.30
CA ASP A 292 16.80 13.95 -13.65
C ASP A 292 18.19 14.62 -13.65
N THR A 293 18.58 15.30 -12.57
CA THR A 293 19.76 16.19 -12.56
C THR A 293 21.01 15.62 -11.90
N GLU A 294 20.90 14.80 -10.85
CA GLU A 294 22.09 14.44 -10.05
C GLU A 294 22.85 13.19 -10.54
N ASP A 295 22.17 12.21 -11.16
CA ASP A 295 22.80 10.96 -11.60
C ASP A 295 23.28 10.99 -13.07
N SER A 296 22.79 11.93 -13.89
CA SER A 296 23.14 12.02 -15.31
C SER A 296 24.46 12.75 -15.57
N GLU A 297 24.83 13.73 -14.73
CA GLU A 297 26.05 14.52 -14.94
C GLU A 297 27.32 13.85 -14.42
N ARG A 298 27.23 12.89 -13.48
CA ARG A 298 28.41 12.28 -12.84
C ARG A 298 29.00 11.09 -13.59
N GLU A 299 28.30 10.51 -14.56
CA GLU A 299 28.82 9.38 -15.36
C GLU A 299 29.21 9.75 -16.80
N SER A 300 29.01 10.99 -17.26
CA SER A 300 29.33 11.39 -18.64
C SER A 300 30.52 12.34 -18.84
N GLU A 301 31.28 12.73 -17.80
CA GLU A 301 32.51 13.53 -17.95
C GLU A 301 33.77 12.70 -18.33
N GLY A 302 33.58 11.49 -18.89
CA GLY A 302 34.63 10.73 -19.55
C GLY A 302 34.69 11.04 -21.05
N GLU A 303 35.58 11.95 -21.44
CA GLU A 303 36.16 12.13 -22.79
C GLU A 303 35.23 11.87 -24.00
N ALA A 304 34.41 12.87 -24.34
CA ALA A 304 33.82 12.96 -25.68
C ALA A 304 34.90 13.39 -26.70
N ALA A 305 35.69 12.42 -27.16
CA ALA A 305 36.57 12.58 -28.30
C ALA A 305 35.74 12.87 -29.57
N LEU A 306 36.11 13.98 -30.21
CA LEU A 306 35.69 14.44 -31.53
C LEU A 306 35.65 13.29 -32.57
N GLY A 307 34.49 13.08 -33.19
CA GLY A 307 34.45 12.51 -34.55
C GLY A 307 33.24 11.65 -34.88
N LYS A 308 32.27 12.23 -35.60
CA LYS A 308 31.84 11.80 -36.94
C LYS A 308 30.70 12.68 -37.46
N ARG A 309 30.88 13.17 -38.69
CA ARG A 309 29.94 14.00 -39.46
C ARG A 309 28.60 13.28 -39.69
N PRO A 310 27.46 13.99 -39.74
CA PRO A 310 26.20 13.41 -40.17
C PRO A 310 26.19 13.23 -41.70
N ALA A 311 25.93 12.01 -42.15
CA ALA A 311 25.67 11.71 -43.56
C ALA A 311 24.23 12.12 -43.96
N ARG A 312 24.13 12.57 -45.21
CA ARG A 312 22.93 13.10 -45.87
C ARG A 312 21.78 12.10 -45.97
N ALA A 313 20.57 12.66 -45.91
CA ALA A 313 19.30 12.03 -46.22
C ALA A 313 19.23 11.53 -47.67
N SER A 314 18.80 10.28 -47.85
CA SER A 314 18.26 9.79 -49.12
C SER A 314 17.29 8.63 -48.90
N GLY A 315 16.02 8.85 -49.28
CA GLY A 315 15.22 7.85 -49.99
C GLY A 315 14.27 6.96 -49.17
N PRO A 316 12.97 6.92 -49.51
CA PRO A 316 11.98 6.07 -48.85
C PRO A 316 11.92 4.70 -49.53
N ALA A 317 12.08 3.63 -48.75
CA ALA A 317 11.78 2.28 -49.22
C ALA A 317 11.00 1.50 -48.17
N SER A 318 9.85 1.02 -48.62
CA SER A 318 8.88 0.20 -47.92
C SER A 318 9.49 -1.08 -47.36
N SER A 319 9.23 -1.35 -46.09
CA SER A 319 9.24 -2.72 -45.58
C SER A 319 8.29 -2.89 -44.40
N LYS A 320 7.56 -4.01 -44.47
CA LYS A 320 6.45 -4.45 -43.64
C LYS A 320 6.79 -4.41 -42.15
N ARG A 321 6.05 -3.61 -41.36
CA ARG A 321 5.94 -3.80 -39.90
C ARG A 321 5.11 -5.05 -39.61
N ARG A 322 5.80 -6.15 -39.31
CA ARG A 322 5.20 -7.34 -38.71
C ARG A 322 5.11 -7.09 -37.20
N ARG A 323 3.86 -7.00 -36.72
CA ARG A 323 3.49 -6.83 -35.32
C ARG A 323 3.31 -8.22 -34.72
N THR A 324 4.18 -8.61 -33.79
CA THR A 324 4.04 -9.79 -32.91
C THR A 324 4.82 -9.42 -31.63
N GLU A 325 4.18 -8.87 -30.59
CA GLU A 325 3.54 -9.60 -29.48
C GLU A 325 4.43 -10.71 -28.90
N GLY A 326 4.99 -10.48 -27.71
CA GLY A 326 5.69 -11.52 -26.96
C GLY A 326 6.74 -11.12 -25.93
N GLU A 327 6.93 -9.84 -25.58
CA GLU A 327 7.89 -9.45 -24.53
C GLU A 327 7.31 -9.65 -23.12
N ARG A 328 7.87 -10.60 -22.37
CA ARG A 328 7.78 -10.65 -20.91
C ARG A 328 9.16 -10.41 -20.27
N SER A 329 9.33 -9.18 -19.82
CA SER A 329 9.83 -8.84 -18.48
C SER A 329 11.15 -9.47 -18.04
N ALA A 330 12.23 -9.14 -18.77
CA ALA A 330 13.57 -9.09 -18.20
C ALA A 330 13.94 -7.61 -18.03
N GLY A 331 14.10 -7.19 -16.77
CA GLY A 331 14.28 -5.79 -16.39
C GLY A 331 12.95 -5.05 -16.29
N ALA A 332 12.46 -4.86 -15.07
CA ALA A 332 11.56 -3.75 -14.80
C ALA A 332 12.40 -2.47 -14.99
N SER A 333 12.66 -2.08 -16.24
CA SER A 333 12.88 -0.66 -16.50
C SER A 333 11.66 0.03 -15.93
N SER A 334 11.91 1.09 -15.16
CA SER A 334 10.88 1.93 -14.58
C SER A 334 9.78 2.11 -15.61
N LYS A 335 8.63 1.46 -15.42
CA LYS A 335 7.43 1.87 -16.14
C LYS A 335 7.34 3.35 -15.85
N GLY A 336 7.59 4.18 -16.86
CA GLY A 336 7.63 5.62 -16.71
C GLY A 336 6.45 6.03 -15.85
N GLU A 337 6.70 6.92 -14.90
CA GLU A 337 5.66 7.35 -13.98
C GLU A 337 4.41 7.76 -14.76
N ASP A 338 3.23 7.37 -14.26
CA ASP A 338 1.97 7.73 -14.89
C ASP A 338 1.91 9.26 -15.02
N PRO A 339 1.91 9.86 -16.23
CA PRO A 339 1.97 11.31 -16.37
C PRO A 339 0.77 12.00 -15.71
N ASP A 340 -0.38 11.32 -15.64
CA ASP A 340 -1.55 11.78 -14.89
C ASP A 340 -1.24 11.94 -13.39
N ARG A 341 -0.40 11.05 -12.84
CA ARG A 341 0.00 11.08 -11.43
C ARG A 341 0.90 12.29 -11.18
N VAL A 342 1.95 12.46 -11.99
CA VAL A 342 2.89 13.59 -11.89
C VAL A 342 2.14 14.92 -11.95
N TYR A 343 1.24 15.07 -12.93
CA TYR A 343 0.41 16.27 -13.06
C TYR A 343 -0.46 16.55 -11.82
N ARG A 344 -1.15 15.54 -11.29
CA ARG A 344 -1.98 15.69 -10.08
C ARG A 344 -1.17 16.06 -8.84
N ASP A 345 0.06 15.55 -8.75
CA ASP A 345 0.96 15.81 -7.64
C ASP A 345 1.51 17.25 -7.72
N GLN A 346 1.83 17.72 -8.94
CA GLN A 346 2.20 19.11 -9.19
C GLN A 346 1.04 20.07 -8.86
N GLN A 347 -0.19 19.77 -9.31
CA GLN A 347 -1.38 20.55 -9.00
C GLN A 347 -1.64 20.60 -7.49
N ALA A 348 -1.55 19.46 -6.79
CA ALA A 348 -1.70 19.42 -5.34
C ALA A 348 -0.72 20.37 -4.63
N ARG A 349 0.54 20.39 -5.05
CA ARG A 349 1.57 21.27 -4.51
C ARG A 349 1.30 22.75 -4.81
N LEU A 350 0.91 23.08 -6.03
CA LEU A 350 0.53 24.45 -6.40
C LEU A 350 -0.61 24.94 -5.52
N LYS A 351 -1.65 24.12 -5.32
CA LYS A 351 -2.82 24.50 -4.50
C LYS A 351 -2.48 24.65 -3.02
N ILE A 352 -1.58 23.81 -2.48
CA ILE A 352 -1.05 24.01 -1.12
C ILE A 352 -0.25 25.31 -1.06
N SER A 353 0.63 25.56 -2.04
CA SER A 353 1.49 26.74 -2.09
C SER A 353 0.69 28.05 -2.20
N GLU A 354 -0.35 28.08 -3.04
CA GLU A 354 -1.33 29.18 -3.13
C GLU A 354 -1.97 29.45 -1.76
N GLY A 355 -2.32 28.38 -1.04
CA GLY A 355 -2.85 28.44 0.32
C GLY A 355 -1.90 28.97 1.38
N LEU A 356 -0.60 28.95 1.12
CA LEU A 356 0.43 29.44 2.05
C LEU A 356 0.89 30.87 1.72
N ARG A 357 0.53 31.42 0.55
CA ARG A 357 0.95 32.76 0.10
C ARG A 357 -0.04 33.86 0.55
N PRO A 358 0.42 34.92 1.23
CA PRO A 358 -0.40 36.09 1.51
C PRO A 358 -0.90 36.75 0.22
N ALA A 359 -2.19 37.11 0.15
CA ALA A 359 -2.85 37.70 -1.02
C ALA A 359 -2.26 39.06 -1.45
N GLY A 360 -1.49 39.73 -0.59
CA GLY A 360 -0.87 41.03 -0.86
C GLY A 360 0.59 41.00 -1.30
N GLN A 361 1.24 39.83 -1.40
CA GLN A 361 2.63 39.70 -1.85
C GLN A 361 2.76 39.37 -3.35
N GLY A 362 1.69 39.55 -4.13
CA GLY A 362 1.73 39.32 -5.57
C GLY A 362 2.65 40.32 -6.27
N HIS A 363 3.84 39.86 -6.67
CA HIS A 363 4.75 40.26 -7.78
C HIS A 363 4.82 41.72 -8.29
N GLY A 364 4.20 42.69 -7.63
CA GLY A 364 4.09 44.06 -8.08
C GLY A 364 5.08 44.96 -7.36
N GLN A 365 6.33 44.98 -7.84
CA GLN A 365 7.05 46.26 -7.95
C GLN A 365 8.24 46.30 -8.93
N GLU A 366 8.67 45.20 -9.57
CA GLU A 366 9.93 45.26 -10.36
C GLU A 366 9.86 44.99 -11.87
N GLN A 367 8.73 44.63 -12.49
CA GLN A 367 8.68 44.55 -13.95
C GLN A 367 7.43 45.22 -14.50
N GLY A 368 7.67 46.30 -15.26
CA GLY A 368 6.65 47.22 -15.73
C GLY A 368 5.76 46.65 -16.84
N GLN A 369 4.54 47.22 -16.88
CA GLN A 369 3.68 47.35 -18.06
C GLN A 369 3.56 46.11 -18.97
N GLU A 370 2.85 45.08 -18.52
CA GLU A 370 2.06 44.25 -19.45
C GLU A 370 0.63 44.17 -18.94
N GLU A 371 -0.30 44.37 -19.88
CA GLU A 371 -1.73 44.55 -19.69
C GLU A 371 -2.36 43.45 -18.82
N GLU A 372 -2.98 43.87 -17.71
CA GLU A 372 -3.81 43.04 -16.86
C GLU A 372 -4.97 42.45 -17.68
N GLN A 373 -4.86 41.16 -18.03
CA GLN A 373 -6.05 40.38 -18.35
C GLN A 373 -6.86 40.19 -17.05
N PRO A 374 -8.17 40.48 -17.04
CA PRO A 374 -9.02 40.28 -15.88
C PRO A 374 -9.18 38.78 -15.64
N GLY A 375 -8.30 38.22 -14.80
CA GLY A 375 -8.45 36.88 -14.26
C GLY A 375 -9.71 36.83 -13.41
N THR A 376 -10.66 36.00 -13.82
CA THR A 376 -11.89 35.73 -13.08
C THR A 376 -11.55 35.29 -11.65
N PRO A 377 -11.92 36.05 -10.61
CA PRO A 377 -11.79 35.57 -9.24
C PRO A 377 -12.65 34.30 -9.10
N MET A 378 -12.03 33.21 -8.64
CA MET A 378 -12.69 31.93 -8.40
C MET A 378 -13.64 31.96 -7.17
N ASP A 379 -13.91 33.13 -6.59
CA ASP A 379 -14.90 33.33 -5.53
C ASP A 379 -16.25 33.71 -6.13
N VAL A 380 -17.07 32.69 -6.43
CA VAL A 380 -18.38 32.84 -7.08
C VAL A 380 -19.50 33.26 -6.13
N ASP A 381 -19.26 33.35 -4.81
CA ASP A 381 -20.32 33.61 -3.83
C ASP A 381 -20.09 34.90 -2.99
N GLY A 382 -19.28 35.84 -3.49
CA GLY A 382 -18.91 37.07 -2.79
C GLY A 382 -20.09 38.02 -2.49
N GLY A 383 -20.63 37.93 -1.27
CA GLY A 383 -21.39 39.02 -0.65
C GLY A 383 -20.50 40.26 -0.44
N PRO A 384 -21.11 41.46 -0.30
CA PRO A 384 -20.40 42.75 -0.26
C PRO A 384 -19.42 42.94 0.93
N ASP A 385 -19.42 42.02 1.90
CA ASP A 385 -18.52 42.01 3.06
C ASP A 385 -17.30 41.08 2.89
N ALA A 386 -17.06 40.53 1.68
CA ALA A 386 -15.83 39.81 1.37
C ALA A 386 -14.63 40.79 1.32
N GLN A 387 -14.24 41.30 2.49
CA GLN A 387 -12.95 41.93 2.72
C GLN A 387 -11.88 40.98 2.18
N VAL A 388 -11.05 41.52 1.28
CA VAL A 388 -9.94 40.85 0.60
C VAL A 388 -9.33 39.77 1.48
N ALA A 389 -9.69 38.51 1.23
CA ALA A 389 -9.19 37.40 2.02
C ALA A 389 -7.65 37.45 1.99
N PRO A 390 -6.95 37.33 3.13
CA PRO A 390 -5.51 37.54 3.19
C PRO A 390 -4.70 36.46 2.46
N TYR A 391 -5.35 35.46 1.84
CA TYR A 391 -4.74 34.37 1.08
C TYR A 391 -5.60 34.02 -0.14
N LEU A 392 -4.97 33.59 -1.24
CA LEU A 392 -5.64 33.16 -2.49
C LEU A 392 -6.58 31.96 -2.28
N ARG A 393 -6.28 31.10 -1.29
CA ARG A 393 -7.12 29.99 -0.85
C ARG A 393 -7.17 29.96 0.66
N ASP A 394 -8.30 30.35 1.24
CA ASP A 394 -8.46 30.42 2.69
C ASP A 394 -9.52 29.46 3.24
N ASN A 395 -9.19 28.17 3.26
CA ASN A 395 -10.03 27.14 3.88
C ASN A 395 -9.46 26.67 5.24
N ARG A 396 -10.26 25.99 6.06
CA ARG A 396 -9.90 25.59 7.44
C ARG A 396 -8.66 24.70 7.47
N THR A 397 -8.50 23.82 6.48
CA THR A 397 -7.33 22.95 6.36
C THR A 397 -6.05 23.76 6.15
N LEU A 398 -6.08 24.74 5.24
CA LEU A 398 -4.91 25.58 4.97
C LEU A 398 -4.64 26.54 6.12
N ARG A 399 -5.67 27.03 6.83
CA ARG A 399 -5.51 27.77 8.09
C ARG A 399 -4.80 26.94 9.15
N ALA A 400 -5.22 25.69 9.34
CA ALA A 400 -4.56 24.77 10.25
C ALA A 400 -3.09 24.57 9.85
N LEU A 401 -2.81 24.34 8.56
CA LEU A 401 -1.44 24.16 8.06
C LEU A 401 -0.55 25.39 8.28
N ARG A 402 -1.06 26.61 8.07
CA ARG A 402 -0.36 27.87 8.37
C ARG A 402 -0.11 28.03 9.87
N GLY A 403 -1.08 27.61 10.69
CA GLY A 403 -0.98 27.64 12.14
C GLY A 403 0.08 26.71 12.73
N VAL A 404 0.50 25.64 12.02
CA VAL A 404 1.46 24.66 12.54
C VAL A 404 2.81 25.31 12.86
N ARG A 405 3.20 25.33 14.13
CA ARG A 405 4.51 25.73 14.63
C ARG A 405 5.38 24.53 14.97
N HIS A 406 4.77 23.43 15.40
CA HIS A 406 5.45 22.22 15.82
C HIS A 406 4.79 20.98 15.24
N VAL A 407 5.59 19.95 14.98
CA VAL A 407 5.13 18.62 14.56
C VAL A 407 5.58 17.62 15.62
N ARG A 408 4.61 17.00 16.29
CA ARG A 408 4.87 16.04 17.37
C ARG A 408 4.45 14.65 16.96
N LYS A 409 5.25 13.64 17.30
CA LYS A 409 4.87 12.24 17.13
C LYS A 409 4.14 11.74 18.39
N ILE A 410 2.97 11.12 18.23
CA ILE A 410 2.13 10.63 19.33
C ILE A 410 1.77 9.16 19.14
N ASP A 411 1.90 8.39 20.21
CA ASP A 411 1.54 6.98 20.26
C ASP A 411 0.06 6.83 20.61
N VAL A 412 -0.70 6.08 19.81
CA VAL A 412 -2.12 5.81 20.08
C VAL A 412 -2.38 4.37 20.48
N SER A 413 -1.33 3.60 20.81
CA SER A 413 -1.50 2.23 21.27
C SER A 413 -2.42 2.14 22.48
N HIS A 414 -3.19 1.06 22.55
CA HIS A 414 -4.09 0.82 23.66
C HIS A 414 -3.32 0.73 24.98
N ASP A 415 -2.20 0.02 24.99
CA ASP A 415 -1.33 -0.17 26.16
C ASP A 415 -0.89 1.17 26.78
N ARG A 416 -0.61 2.19 25.95
CA ARG A 416 -0.32 3.55 26.44
C ARG A 416 -1.57 4.24 26.96
N ALA A 417 -2.71 4.04 26.29
CA ALA A 417 -4.00 4.63 26.65
C ALA A 417 -4.65 3.97 27.89
N GLU A 418 -4.13 2.84 28.39
CA GLU A 418 -4.55 2.30 29.70
C GLU A 418 -4.25 3.26 30.85
N ASP A 419 -3.22 4.12 30.71
CA ASP A 419 -2.90 5.17 31.67
C ASP A 419 -3.88 6.36 31.52
N PRO A 420 -4.72 6.65 32.54
CA PRO A 420 -5.65 7.78 32.50
C PRO A 420 -4.97 9.14 32.28
N ALA A 421 -3.74 9.32 32.79
CA ALA A 421 -2.99 10.56 32.58
C ALA A 421 -2.60 10.72 31.10
N TYR A 422 -2.29 9.61 30.42
CA TYR A 422 -2.00 9.63 28.99
C TYR A 422 -3.25 9.91 28.16
N ARG A 423 -4.42 9.39 28.53
CA ARG A 423 -5.69 9.75 27.88
C ARG A 423 -6.00 11.24 27.99
N GLN A 424 -5.80 11.82 29.18
CA GLN A 424 -5.91 13.27 29.39
C GLN A 424 -4.92 14.05 28.53
N TYR A 425 -3.69 13.53 28.37
CA TYR A 425 -2.71 14.10 27.44
C TYR A 425 -3.21 14.08 25.98
N LEU A 426 -3.79 12.96 25.51
CA LEU A 426 -4.35 12.88 24.15
C LEU A 426 -5.54 13.84 23.96
N ALA A 427 -6.44 13.93 24.95
CA ALA A 427 -7.55 14.88 24.95
C ALA A 427 -7.05 16.33 24.88
N LYS A 428 -6.07 16.68 25.73
CA LYS A 428 -5.45 18.01 25.70
C LYS A 428 -4.75 18.30 24.38
N ALA A 429 -4.07 17.32 23.79
CA ALA A 429 -3.41 17.47 22.50
C ALA A 429 -4.39 17.80 21.37
N LEU A 430 -5.65 17.33 21.45
CA LEU A 430 -6.70 17.62 20.48
C LEU A 430 -7.61 18.80 20.85
N SER A 431 -7.42 19.40 22.03
CA SER A 431 -8.13 20.60 22.47
C SER A 431 -7.57 21.86 21.83
N GLY A 432 -8.38 22.92 21.74
CA GLY A 432 -7.96 24.20 21.15
C GLY A 432 -6.81 24.87 21.90
N GLU A 433 -6.52 24.45 23.14
CA GLU A 433 -5.39 24.93 23.94
C GLU A 433 -4.04 24.56 23.33
N ALA A 434 -3.96 23.45 22.60
CA ALA A 434 -2.73 22.95 22.00
C ALA A 434 -2.46 23.54 20.60
N ALA A 435 -3.00 24.74 20.32
CA ALA A 435 -2.92 25.38 19.01
C ALA A 435 -1.49 25.43 18.45
N GLY A 436 -1.37 25.26 17.14
CA GLY A 436 -0.09 25.28 16.44
C GLY A 436 0.70 23.98 16.45
N TYR A 437 0.09 22.87 16.85
CA TYR A 437 0.66 21.54 16.64
C TYR A 437 0.01 20.80 15.48
N ALA A 438 0.83 20.08 14.73
CA ALA A 438 0.43 18.94 13.91
C ALA A 438 0.95 17.65 14.55
N TYR A 439 0.20 16.56 14.40
CA TYR A 439 0.49 15.30 15.08
C TYR A 439 0.77 14.18 14.08
N LEU A 440 1.89 13.47 14.24
CA LEU A 440 2.19 12.23 13.53
C LEU A 440 1.78 11.05 14.43
N VAL A 441 0.75 10.31 14.04
CA VAL A 441 0.12 9.31 14.90
C VAL A 441 0.52 7.90 14.50
N TYR A 442 1.10 7.14 15.44
CA TYR A 442 1.58 5.77 15.24
C TYR A 442 1.05 4.85 16.35
N ASN A 443 1.14 3.52 16.19
CA ASN A 443 0.66 2.54 17.17
C ASN A 443 1.79 1.58 17.58
N SER A 444 2.46 1.88 18.69
CA SER A 444 3.56 1.02 19.19
C SER A 444 3.14 -0.39 19.57
N GLY A 445 1.85 -0.63 19.82
CA GLY A 445 1.30 -1.93 20.22
C GLY A 445 0.97 -2.85 19.03
N SER A 446 1.20 -2.41 17.79
CA SER A 446 0.97 -3.23 16.60
C SER A 446 2.29 -3.60 15.92
N ASP A 447 2.65 -4.88 15.93
CA ASP A 447 3.76 -5.43 15.14
C ASP A 447 3.43 -5.55 13.63
N GLY A 448 2.19 -5.20 13.25
CA GLY A 448 1.64 -5.44 11.91
C GLY A 448 1.24 -4.16 11.17
N VAL A 449 0.87 -4.34 9.89
CA VAL A 449 0.31 -3.25 9.06
C VAL A 449 -1.11 -2.96 9.52
N GLN A 450 -1.30 -1.84 10.20
CA GLN A 450 -2.60 -1.32 10.56
C GLN A 450 -3.06 -0.26 9.54
N HIS A 451 -4.35 -0.21 9.24
CA HIS A 451 -4.87 0.82 8.32
C HIS A 451 -4.77 2.21 8.96
N ALA A 452 -4.40 3.21 8.15
CA ALA A 452 -4.19 4.58 8.61
C ALA A 452 -5.45 5.18 9.27
N GLU A 453 -6.64 4.92 8.73
CA GLU A 453 -7.91 5.40 9.29
C GLU A 453 -8.19 4.85 10.70
N GLN A 454 -7.72 3.63 10.98
CA GLN A 454 -7.92 3.01 12.29
C GLN A 454 -7.13 3.76 13.35
N LYS A 455 -5.88 4.15 13.07
CA LYS A 455 -5.05 4.92 13.99
C LYS A 455 -5.66 6.29 14.31
N LEU A 456 -6.27 6.95 13.32
CA LEU A 456 -6.99 8.22 13.53
C LEU A 456 -8.21 8.04 14.45
N LEU A 457 -9.00 6.99 14.23
CA LEU A 457 -10.16 6.70 15.08
C LEU A 457 -9.75 6.20 16.48
N MET A 458 -8.62 5.50 16.61
CA MET A 458 -8.02 5.13 17.90
C MET A 458 -7.62 6.37 18.68
N LEU A 459 -7.03 7.38 18.03
CA LEU A 459 -6.72 8.65 18.68
C LEU A 459 -7.96 9.27 19.32
N LEU A 460 -9.05 9.41 18.54
CA LEU A 460 -10.30 9.99 19.04
C LEU A 460 -10.88 9.18 20.20
N ASN A 461 -10.90 7.85 20.07
CA ASN A 461 -11.40 6.96 21.12
C ASN A 461 -10.56 7.03 22.41
N ASN A 462 -9.24 6.99 22.28
CA ASN A 462 -8.32 6.97 23.42
C ASN A 462 -8.27 8.34 24.11
N ALA A 463 -8.55 9.42 23.38
CA ALA A 463 -8.78 10.77 23.89
C ALA A 463 -10.19 10.99 24.50
N ASP A 464 -11.04 9.97 24.56
CA ASP A 464 -12.44 10.07 25.03
C ASP A 464 -13.30 11.07 24.24
N ILE A 465 -13.01 11.28 22.96
CA ILE A 465 -13.78 12.20 22.09
C ILE A 465 -15.02 11.48 21.55
N THR A 466 -16.19 12.04 21.83
CA THR A 466 -17.53 11.60 21.45
C THR A 466 -18.33 12.76 20.86
N GLY A 467 -19.51 12.50 20.31
CA GLY A 467 -20.41 13.56 19.82
C GLY A 467 -20.84 14.55 20.91
N GLU A 468 -20.80 14.16 22.18
CA GLU A 468 -21.21 15.03 23.30
C GLU A 468 -20.14 16.04 23.71
N ASN A 469 -18.86 15.73 23.48
CA ASN A 469 -17.73 16.58 23.89
C ASN A 469 -16.81 17.01 22.73
N ALA A 470 -17.12 16.63 21.49
CA ALA A 470 -16.36 17.09 20.34
C ALA A 470 -16.53 18.59 20.12
N GLU A 471 -15.41 19.32 20.07
CA GLU A 471 -15.40 20.78 19.86
C GLU A 471 -15.64 21.17 18.39
N SER A 472 -15.37 20.26 17.44
CA SER A 472 -15.55 20.50 16.01
C SER A 472 -15.96 19.24 15.24
N ASP A 473 -16.35 19.41 13.97
CA ASP A 473 -16.42 18.31 13.01
C ASP A 473 -15.03 17.69 12.79
N VAL A 474 -15.03 16.41 12.42
CA VAL A 474 -13.82 15.63 12.13
C VAL A 474 -13.75 15.39 10.62
N LEU A 475 -12.76 15.94 9.93
CA LEU A 475 -12.59 15.69 8.49
C LEU A 475 -11.45 14.71 8.27
N ILE A 476 -11.68 13.57 7.61
CA ILE A 476 -10.63 12.56 7.33
C ILE A 476 -10.49 12.38 5.82
N ARG A 477 -9.31 12.68 5.25
CA ARG A 477 -9.02 12.44 3.83
C ARG A 477 -7.62 11.88 3.66
N GLY A 478 -7.44 11.03 2.66
CA GLY A 478 -6.15 10.45 2.34
C GLY A 478 -5.92 10.28 0.85
N ARG A 479 -4.76 9.71 0.52
CA ARG A 479 -4.42 9.38 -0.86
C ARG A 479 -5.35 8.32 -1.44
N LYS A 480 -5.73 7.34 -0.62
CA LYS A 480 -6.62 6.23 -0.98
C LYS A 480 -7.98 6.40 -0.29
N ARG A 481 -8.99 5.76 -0.89
CA ARG A 481 -10.32 5.62 -0.30
C ARG A 481 -10.28 4.61 0.84
N PRO A 482 -11.06 4.83 1.93
CA PRO A 482 -11.08 3.89 3.05
C PRO A 482 -11.51 2.51 2.57
N CYS A 483 -10.88 1.46 3.09
CA CYS A 483 -11.37 0.11 2.83
C CYS A 483 -12.77 -0.08 3.44
N GLN A 484 -13.54 -1.07 2.99
CA GLN A 484 -14.92 -1.26 3.50
C GLN A 484 -14.98 -1.50 5.01
N ALA A 485 -13.95 -2.10 5.61
CA ALA A 485 -13.87 -2.26 7.06
C ALA A 485 -13.63 -0.91 7.76
N CYS A 486 -12.69 -0.10 7.26
CA CYS A 486 -12.43 1.24 7.79
C CYS A 486 -13.63 2.18 7.60
N LEU A 487 -14.32 2.10 6.46
CA LEU A 487 -15.56 2.82 6.22
C LEU A 487 -16.64 2.42 7.24
N GLY A 488 -16.80 1.13 7.51
CA GLY A 488 -17.75 0.65 8.51
C GLY A 488 -17.39 1.18 9.91
N LEU A 489 -16.11 1.27 10.24
CA LEU A 489 -15.63 1.84 11.50
C LEU A 489 -15.88 3.35 11.57
N GLN A 490 -15.65 4.09 10.49
CA GLN A 490 -15.98 5.53 10.40
C GLN A 490 -17.49 5.77 10.58
N ASN A 491 -18.34 4.94 9.97
CA ASN A 491 -19.78 4.98 10.16
C ASN A 491 -20.19 4.66 11.61
N TYR A 492 -19.49 3.73 12.28
CA TYR A 492 -19.73 3.45 13.70
C TYR A 492 -19.45 4.69 14.56
N PHE A 493 -18.31 5.35 14.37
CA PHE A 493 -18.00 6.59 15.11
C PHE A 493 -19.00 7.71 14.80
N LYS A 494 -19.45 7.81 13.54
CA LYS A 494 -20.45 8.79 13.15
C LYS A 494 -21.82 8.53 13.79
N ASN A 495 -22.32 7.31 13.68
CA ASN A 495 -23.70 6.97 14.02
C ASN A 495 -23.88 6.58 15.48
N GLU A 496 -22.95 5.81 16.05
CA GLU A 496 -23.05 5.28 17.41
C GLU A 496 -22.36 6.18 18.44
N MET A 497 -21.20 6.76 18.08
CA MET A 497 -20.49 7.70 18.96
C MET A 497 -20.97 9.14 18.78
N GLY A 498 -21.85 9.41 17.81
CA GLY A 498 -22.45 10.71 17.55
C GLY A 498 -21.50 11.78 17.00
N LEU A 499 -20.32 11.40 16.52
CA LEU A 499 -19.34 12.35 15.99
C LEU A 499 -19.75 12.86 14.60
N ASP A 500 -19.66 14.18 14.34
CA ASP A 500 -19.77 14.71 12.97
C ASP A 500 -18.48 14.43 12.19
N ILE A 501 -18.29 13.17 11.80
CA ILE A 501 -17.17 12.77 10.95
C ILE A 501 -17.56 12.86 9.48
N ARG A 502 -16.79 13.65 8.74
CA ARG A 502 -16.84 13.70 7.28
C ARG A 502 -15.63 12.98 6.71
N TYR A 503 -15.88 11.83 6.13
CA TYR A 503 -14.90 10.98 5.44
C TYR A 503 -15.37 10.76 4.00
N ASN A 504 -14.50 10.19 3.17
CA ASN A 504 -14.91 9.70 1.86
C ASN A 504 -15.81 8.48 2.09
N ASP A 505 -17.13 8.62 1.90
CA ASP A 505 -18.13 7.56 2.16
C ASP A 505 -18.03 6.37 1.18
N ARG A 506 -17.00 6.38 0.33
CA ARG A 506 -16.83 5.55 -0.86
C ARG A 506 -15.83 4.44 -0.57
N GLY A 507 -16.28 3.42 0.15
CA GLY A 507 -15.41 2.32 0.58
C GLY A 507 -14.81 1.55 -0.61
N ASN A 508 -13.50 1.28 -0.55
CA ASN A 508 -12.75 0.50 -1.54
C ASN A 508 -12.91 -1.01 -1.31
N HIS A 509 -11.89 -1.82 -1.60
CA HIS A 509 -11.88 -3.25 -1.30
C HIS A 509 -12.08 -3.54 0.19
N TYR A 510 -12.56 -4.75 0.49
CA TYR A 510 -12.65 -5.26 1.85
C TYR A 510 -11.36 -6.02 2.19
N PHE A 511 -10.72 -5.66 3.30
CA PHE A 511 -9.55 -6.38 3.82
C PHE A 511 -9.91 -7.02 5.14
N ILE A 512 -9.77 -8.34 5.23
CA ILE A 512 -10.04 -9.07 6.47
C ILE A 512 -9.11 -8.63 7.60
N ASN A 513 -7.83 -8.38 7.29
CA ASN A 513 -6.83 -7.92 8.26
C ASN A 513 -7.23 -6.57 8.88
N ALA A 514 -7.88 -5.69 8.10
CA ALA A 514 -8.38 -4.43 8.64
C ALA A 514 -9.45 -4.69 9.71
N THR A 515 -10.40 -5.59 9.47
CA THR A 515 -11.42 -5.91 10.49
C THR A 515 -10.80 -6.56 11.73
N THR A 516 -9.87 -7.50 11.55
CA THR A 516 -9.15 -8.14 12.66
C THR A 516 -8.41 -7.10 13.49
N SER A 517 -7.62 -6.24 12.84
CA SER A 517 -6.85 -5.17 13.49
C SER A 517 -7.73 -4.13 14.19
N ALA A 518 -8.89 -3.79 13.61
CA ALA A 518 -9.86 -2.89 14.26
C ALA A 518 -10.42 -3.46 15.56
N VAL A 519 -10.62 -4.78 15.66
CA VAL A 519 -11.12 -5.34 16.92
C VAL A 519 -9.98 -5.59 17.91
N GLU A 520 -8.78 -5.96 17.43
CA GLU A 520 -7.61 -6.18 18.27
C GLU A 520 -7.13 -4.90 18.97
N HIS A 521 -7.17 -3.76 18.28
CA HIS A 521 -6.58 -2.51 18.78
C HIS A 521 -7.58 -1.44 19.28
N PHE A 522 -8.88 -1.73 19.26
CA PHE A 522 -9.88 -0.96 20.02
C PHE A 522 -10.39 -1.68 21.30
N PRO A 523 -9.54 -2.31 22.15
CA PRO A 523 -9.99 -2.85 23.43
C PRO A 523 -10.24 -1.73 24.46
N GLY A 524 -10.85 -2.08 25.59
CA GLY A 524 -11.08 -1.15 26.71
C GLY A 524 -12.47 -0.51 26.76
N GLN A 525 -13.39 -0.95 25.91
CA GLN A 525 -14.80 -0.67 26.08
C GLN A 525 -15.55 -1.99 26.23
N ASP A 526 -16.37 -2.05 27.28
CA ASP A 526 -17.12 -3.21 27.77
C ASP A 526 -17.54 -4.19 26.65
N ALA A 527 -17.56 -5.51 26.90
CA ALA A 527 -17.77 -6.54 25.86
C ALA A 527 -19.01 -6.30 24.96
N SER A 528 -19.97 -5.51 25.44
CA SER A 528 -21.15 -4.99 24.74
C SER A 528 -20.82 -4.05 23.57
N ARG A 529 -19.81 -3.18 23.66
CA ARG A 529 -19.43 -2.25 22.59
C ARG A 529 -18.67 -2.94 21.46
N THR A 530 -17.86 -3.97 21.76
CA THR A 530 -17.27 -4.81 20.70
C THR A 530 -18.35 -5.52 19.88
N GLU A 531 -19.44 -5.97 20.51
CA GLU A 531 -20.60 -6.53 19.78
C GLU A 531 -21.31 -5.47 18.94
N ALA A 532 -21.37 -4.22 19.40
CA ALA A 532 -21.92 -3.10 18.62
C ALA A 532 -21.05 -2.74 17.40
N VAL A 533 -19.72 -2.65 17.57
CA VAL A 533 -18.79 -2.43 16.44
C VAL A 533 -18.89 -3.57 15.44
N ASP A 534 -18.88 -4.82 15.92
CA ASP A 534 -19.06 -6.01 15.07
C ASP A 534 -20.42 -5.99 14.34
N GLY A 535 -21.51 -5.66 15.05
CA GLY A 535 -22.85 -5.51 14.48
C GLY A 535 -22.89 -4.43 13.39
N HIS A 536 -22.33 -3.26 13.65
CA HIS A 536 -22.31 -2.12 12.72
C HIS A 536 -21.44 -2.42 11.49
N LEU A 537 -20.27 -3.04 11.70
CA LEU A 537 -19.43 -3.53 10.62
C LEU A 537 -20.22 -4.54 9.78
N LYS A 538 -20.86 -5.56 10.38
CA LYS A 538 -21.69 -6.53 9.66
C LYS A 538 -22.79 -5.87 8.84
N GLU A 539 -23.46 -4.86 9.39
CA GLU A 539 -24.56 -4.17 8.72
C GLU A 539 -24.07 -3.32 7.52
N GLN A 540 -23.02 -2.53 7.70
CA GLN A 540 -22.37 -1.81 6.59
C GLN A 540 -21.85 -2.78 5.51
N LEU A 541 -21.29 -3.90 5.97
CA LEU A 541 -20.85 -4.96 5.11
C LEU A 541 -22.01 -5.61 4.34
N ARG A 542 -23.24 -5.60 4.86
CA ARG A 542 -24.44 -6.09 4.15
C ARG A 542 -25.03 -5.07 3.18
N HIS A 543 -25.12 -3.79 3.55
CA HIS A 543 -26.01 -2.84 2.86
C HIS A 543 -25.34 -1.69 2.09
N GLY A 544 -24.06 -1.37 2.32
CA GLY A 544 -23.41 -0.24 1.62
C GLY A 544 -23.33 -0.40 0.07
N PRO A 545 -23.52 0.64 -0.75
CA PRO A 545 -23.25 0.55 -2.19
C PRO A 545 -21.75 0.33 -2.48
N MET A 546 -21.44 -0.18 -3.67
CA MET A 546 -20.07 -0.23 -4.18
C MET A 546 -19.85 0.87 -5.19
N TYR A 547 -18.68 1.49 -5.19
CA TYR A 547 -18.44 2.64 -6.04
C TYR A 547 -17.38 2.36 -7.10
N ALA A 548 -17.61 2.90 -8.28
CA ALA A 548 -16.71 2.84 -9.42
C ALA A 548 -16.49 4.27 -9.93
N ALA A 549 -15.24 4.66 -10.19
CA ALA A 549 -14.95 5.97 -10.79
C ALA A 549 -15.12 5.87 -12.31
N ALA A 550 -15.89 6.79 -12.89
CA ALA A 550 -15.89 6.98 -14.32
C ALA A 550 -14.51 7.55 -14.76
N PRO A 551 -14.02 7.19 -15.94
CA PRO A 551 -12.91 7.88 -16.59
C PRO A 551 -13.11 9.40 -16.62
N SER A 552 -12.00 10.14 -16.57
CA SER A 552 -12.02 11.60 -16.62
C SER A 552 -12.78 12.10 -17.85
N GLY A 553 -13.67 13.07 -17.66
CA GLY A 553 -14.49 13.69 -18.70
C GLY A 553 -15.70 12.85 -19.17
N ALA A 554 -15.88 11.63 -18.67
CA ALA A 554 -17.04 10.81 -18.98
C ALA A 554 -18.34 11.54 -18.61
N THR A 555 -19.36 11.43 -19.47
CA THR A 555 -20.71 11.90 -19.14
C THR A 555 -21.61 10.72 -18.76
N PRO A 556 -22.61 10.96 -17.90
CA PRO A 556 -23.61 9.95 -17.55
C PRO A 556 -24.31 9.35 -18.77
N ALA A 557 -24.39 8.03 -18.81
CA ALA A 557 -25.24 7.35 -19.78
C ALA A 557 -26.72 7.64 -19.48
N PRO A 558 -27.63 7.64 -20.46
CA PRO A 558 -29.06 7.60 -20.16
C PRO A 558 -29.44 6.29 -19.43
N ALA A 559 -30.60 6.26 -18.76
CA ALA A 559 -31.06 5.03 -18.10
C ALA A 559 -31.34 3.90 -19.11
N PHE A 560 -30.94 2.68 -18.74
CA PHE A 560 -31.23 1.46 -19.47
C PHE A 560 -31.67 0.40 -18.46
N HIS A 561 -32.97 0.37 -18.14
CA HIS A 561 -33.52 -0.50 -17.11
C HIS A 561 -33.25 -2.00 -17.37
N ASP A 562 -33.28 -2.42 -18.64
CA ASP A 562 -33.02 -3.81 -19.05
C ASP A 562 -31.57 -4.23 -18.81
N GLU A 563 -30.64 -3.28 -18.84
CA GLU A 563 -29.22 -3.48 -18.52
C GLU A 563 -28.91 -3.18 -17.05
N GLY A 564 -29.94 -2.86 -16.25
CA GLY A 564 -29.80 -2.48 -14.86
C GLY A 564 -29.15 -1.12 -14.63
N VAL A 565 -29.08 -0.26 -15.65
CA VAL A 565 -28.53 1.10 -15.55
C VAL A 565 -29.66 2.07 -15.19
N HIS A 566 -29.54 2.72 -14.03
CA HIS A 566 -30.54 3.67 -13.54
C HIS A 566 -30.30 5.08 -14.07
N GLU A 567 -31.28 5.97 -13.86
CA GLU A 567 -31.12 7.39 -14.15
C GLU A 567 -29.95 7.99 -13.34
N PRO A 568 -29.14 8.86 -13.94
CA PRO A 568 -28.12 9.59 -13.22
C PRO A 568 -28.75 10.50 -12.15
N THR A 569 -28.24 10.45 -10.92
CA THR A 569 -28.67 11.33 -9.83
C THR A 569 -27.52 12.20 -9.36
N VAL A 570 -27.80 13.39 -8.83
CA VAL A 570 -26.77 14.18 -8.15
C VAL A 570 -26.43 13.50 -6.83
N GLY A 571 -25.16 13.16 -6.62
CA GLY A 571 -24.70 12.54 -5.38
C GLY A 571 -24.81 13.50 -4.19
N ALA A 572 -24.85 12.97 -2.96
CA ALA A 572 -24.86 13.76 -1.72
C ALA A 572 -23.65 14.71 -1.60
N GLU A 573 -22.60 14.37 -2.33
CA GLU A 573 -21.31 15.02 -2.38
C GLU A 573 -21.17 15.98 -3.58
N GLY A 574 -22.22 16.18 -4.36
CA GLY A 574 -22.17 16.87 -5.64
C GLY A 574 -21.57 16.00 -6.76
N GLY A 575 -21.75 16.45 -8.00
CA GLY A 575 -21.46 15.67 -9.20
C GLY A 575 -22.48 14.55 -9.45
N THR A 576 -22.41 13.95 -10.63
CA THR A 576 -23.38 12.94 -11.05
C THR A 576 -22.93 11.53 -10.65
N GLU A 577 -23.88 10.74 -10.16
CA GLU A 577 -23.74 9.33 -9.84
C GLU A 577 -24.76 8.52 -10.62
N GLN A 578 -24.43 7.30 -11.01
CA GLN A 578 -25.33 6.43 -11.76
C GLN A 578 -25.22 5.00 -11.24
N ARG A 579 -26.35 4.43 -10.84
CA ARG A 579 -26.42 3.05 -10.36
C ARG A 579 -26.45 2.09 -11.55
N LYS A 580 -25.68 1.00 -11.47
CA LYS A 580 -25.69 -0.12 -12.42
C LYS A 580 -25.80 -1.44 -11.67
N ARG A 581 -26.86 -2.20 -11.94
CA ARG A 581 -27.00 -3.58 -11.49
C ARG A 581 -26.09 -4.49 -12.31
N LEU A 582 -25.26 -5.27 -11.64
CA LEU A 582 -24.33 -6.20 -12.29
C LEU A 582 -25.02 -7.53 -12.61
N LYS A 583 -24.92 -7.96 -13.87
CA LYS A 583 -25.42 -9.27 -14.33
C LYS A 583 -24.74 -10.40 -13.54
N LYS A 584 -25.55 -11.28 -12.94
CA LYS A 584 -25.07 -12.51 -12.30
C LYS A 584 -24.76 -13.54 -13.38
N TYR A 585 -23.70 -14.31 -13.18
CA TYR A 585 -23.43 -15.51 -13.97
C TYR A 585 -23.18 -16.67 -13.03
N THR A 586 -23.47 -17.89 -13.46
CA THR A 586 -23.14 -19.11 -12.71
C THR A 586 -22.05 -19.84 -13.48
N THR A 587 -20.94 -20.14 -12.81
CA THR A 587 -19.87 -20.96 -13.39
C THR A 587 -20.30 -22.43 -13.47
N ALA A 588 -19.62 -23.22 -14.29
CA ALA A 588 -19.93 -24.63 -14.50
C ALA A 588 -19.88 -25.47 -13.20
N ASP A 589 -19.08 -25.05 -12.21
CA ASP A 589 -18.98 -25.67 -10.88
C ASP A 589 -20.05 -25.18 -9.89
N GLY A 590 -21.07 -24.46 -10.36
CA GLY A 590 -22.20 -23.99 -9.56
C GLY A 590 -21.93 -22.75 -8.71
N ARG A 591 -20.72 -22.16 -8.79
CA ARG A 591 -20.44 -20.88 -8.10
C ARG A 591 -21.12 -19.74 -8.85
N THR A 592 -21.66 -18.78 -8.11
CA THR A 592 -22.21 -17.57 -8.71
C THR A 592 -21.16 -16.46 -8.71
N GLY A 593 -20.93 -15.89 -9.89
CA GLY A 593 -20.11 -14.71 -10.11
C GLY A 593 -20.95 -13.54 -10.63
N ARG A 594 -20.30 -12.40 -10.85
CA ARG A 594 -20.92 -11.20 -11.42
C ARG A 594 -20.02 -10.61 -12.47
N LEU A 595 -20.58 -10.30 -13.64
CA LEU A 595 -19.82 -9.72 -14.74
C LEU A 595 -19.45 -8.29 -14.38
N PHE A 596 -18.19 -8.09 -14.01
CA PHE A 596 -17.59 -6.77 -13.94
C PHE A 596 -17.27 -6.33 -15.37
N PRO A 597 -17.63 -5.11 -15.79
CA PRO A 597 -17.26 -4.60 -17.10
C PRO A 597 -15.73 -4.52 -17.22
N ARG A 598 -15.12 -5.52 -17.86
CA ARG A 598 -13.65 -5.70 -17.97
C ARG A 598 -12.92 -4.55 -18.68
N ARG A 599 -13.66 -3.70 -19.42
CA ARG A 599 -13.13 -2.58 -20.22
C ARG A 599 -13.53 -1.21 -19.71
N ALA A 600 -14.41 -1.12 -18.71
CA ALA A 600 -14.51 0.11 -17.97
C ALA A 600 -13.15 0.22 -17.25
N ASN A 601 -12.28 1.13 -17.68
CA ASN A 601 -11.06 1.51 -16.97
C ASN A 601 -11.47 2.17 -15.64
N LEU A 602 -12.14 1.42 -14.79
CA LEU A 602 -12.44 1.72 -13.41
C LEU A 602 -11.08 1.67 -12.75
N LYS A 603 -10.35 2.80 -12.78
CA LYS A 603 -9.05 2.94 -12.11
C LYS A 603 -9.27 2.53 -10.66
N ALA A 604 -8.87 1.30 -10.34
CA ALA A 604 -9.07 0.74 -9.01
C ALA A 604 -8.18 1.54 -8.06
N GLY A 605 -8.80 2.18 -7.07
CA GLY A 605 -8.12 2.67 -5.88
C GLY A 605 -7.74 4.15 -5.84
N LEU A 606 -7.87 4.92 -6.93
CA LEU A 606 -7.71 6.38 -6.89
C LEU A 606 -9.07 7.05 -7.03
N ASP A 607 -9.38 7.95 -6.10
CA ASP A 607 -10.64 8.69 -6.14
C ASP A 607 -10.72 9.58 -7.39
N THR A 608 -11.94 9.76 -7.92
CA THR A 608 -12.23 10.38 -9.22
C THR A 608 -11.52 11.75 -9.31
N PRO A 609 -10.94 12.12 -10.47
CA PRO A 609 -10.37 13.45 -10.66
C PRO A 609 -11.40 14.52 -10.34
N SER A 610 -10.96 15.63 -9.74
CA SER A 610 -11.82 16.80 -9.61
C SER A 610 -11.91 17.52 -10.96
N ASP A 611 -13.07 18.05 -11.28
CA ASP A 611 -13.23 19.10 -12.30
C ASP A 611 -12.30 20.31 -12.07
N SER A 612 -12.11 20.74 -10.82
CA SER A 612 -11.22 21.83 -10.41
C SER A 612 -9.71 21.50 -10.51
N GLU A 613 -9.35 20.24 -10.77
CA GLU A 613 -7.97 19.83 -11.09
C GLU A 613 -7.68 19.93 -12.60
N VAL A 614 -8.68 20.16 -13.45
CA VAL A 614 -8.51 20.23 -14.93
C VAL A 614 -8.46 21.69 -15.36
N GLU A 615 -7.28 22.30 -15.33
CA GLU A 615 -7.08 23.68 -15.79
C GLU A 615 -7.07 23.81 -17.34
N ASP A 616 -6.87 22.70 -18.07
CA ASP A 616 -6.96 22.65 -19.54
C ASP A 616 -8.00 21.62 -20.03
N PRO A 617 -9.27 22.02 -20.19
CA PRO A 617 -10.31 21.15 -20.72
C PRO A 617 -10.05 20.73 -22.18
N ALA A 618 -9.21 21.44 -22.94
CA ALA A 618 -8.94 21.12 -24.35
C ALA A 618 -7.99 19.92 -24.50
N ALA A 619 -7.03 19.75 -23.58
CA ALA A 619 -6.17 18.57 -23.51
C ALA A 619 -6.96 17.28 -23.16
N ALA A 620 -8.02 17.40 -22.34
CA ALA A 620 -8.88 16.27 -21.96
C ALA A 620 -9.77 15.77 -23.12
N GLY A 621 -10.11 16.63 -24.08
CA GLY A 621 -11.01 16.36 -25.20
C GLY A 621 -10.60 15.20 -26.12
N LYS A 622 -9.30 15.03 -26.42
CA LYS A 622 -8.83 14.00 -27.37
C LYS A 622 -8.86 12.57 -26.82
N HIS A 623 -8.85 12.39 -25.51
CA HIS A 623 -8.96 11.07 -24.88
C HIS A 623 -10.43 10.61 -24.71
N LEU A 624 -11.38 11.53 -24.82
CA LEU A 624 -12.78 11.29 -24.50
C LEU A 624 -13.50 10.35 -25.46
N GLU A 625 -13.35 10.52 -26.77
CA GLU A 625 -14.01 9.63 -27.76
C GLU A 625 -13.56 8.17 -27.64
N THR A 626 -12.27 7.95 -27.38
CA THR A 626 -11.70 6.60 -27.24
C THR A 626 -12.19 5.92 -25.94
N HIS A 627 -12.38 6.69 -24.88
CA HIS A 627 -12.91 6.19 -23.61
C HIS A 627 -14.43 6.07 -23.59
N PHE A 628 -15.17 6.86 -24.38
CA PHE A 628 -16.63 6.77 -24.48
C PHE A 628 -17.07 5.41 -25.05
N HIS A 629 -16.35 4.89 -26.05
CA HIS A 629 -16.56 3.53 -26.55
C HIS A 629 -16.18 2.42 -25.54
N GLN A 630 -15.32 2.72 -24.57
CA GLN A 630 -14.94 1.79 -23.48
C GLN A 630 -15.89 1.87 -22.27
N LEU A 631 -16.60 2.99 -22.13
CA LEU A 631 -17.56 3.28 -21.06
C LEU A 631 -18.98 2.88 -21.38
N SER A 632 -19.28 2.56 -22.64
CA SER A 632 -20.53 1.94 -23.05
C SER A 632 -20.93 0.92 -21.99
N LEU A 633 -21.90 1.29 -21.15
CA LEU A 633 -22.49 0.37 -20.19
C LEU A 633 -23.28 -0.72 -20.91
N ARG A 634 -23.57 -0.52 -22.21
CA ARG A 634 -23.89 -1.61 -23.12
C ARG A 634 -22.71 -2.54 -23.11
N ASP A 635 -22.96 -3.77 -22.67
CA ASP A 635 -22.10 -4.91 -22.96
C ASP A 635 -21.61 -4.71 -24.40
N THR A 636 -20.30 -4.45 -24.55
CA THR A 636 -19.70 -4.19 -25.86
C THR A 636 -20.28 -5.21 -26.80
N LYS A 637 -21.06 -4.75 -27.81
CA LYS A 637 -21.86 -5.56 -28.75
C LYS A 637 -21.40 -6.99 -28.63
N GLU A 638 -22.24 -7.85 -28.05
CA GLU A 638 -22.12 -9.28 -28.28
C GLU A 638 -21.97 -9.44 -29.79
N THR A 639 -20.73 -9.52 -30.26
CA THR A 639 -20.49 -10.07 -31.57
C THR A 639 -20.96 -11.50 -31.42
N ASP A 640 -21.53 -12.09 -32.46
CA ASP A 640 -21.97 -13.50 -32.41
C ASP A 640 -20.82 -14.44 -31.96
N GLU A 641 -19.56 -14.00 -32.06
CA GLU A 641 -18.38 -14.65 -31.48
C GLU A 641 -18.30 -14.63 -29.93
N THR A 642 -18.93 -13.66 -29.27
CA THR A 642 -19.03 -13.53 -27.81
C THR A 642 -20.32 -14.05 -27.21
N ALA A 643 -21.42 -14.13 -27.98
CA ALA A 643 -22.61 -14.87 -27.56
C ALA A 643 -22.29 -16.38 -27.39
N GLY A 644 -21.33 -16.92 -28.17
CA GLY A 644 -20.74 -18.25 -27.95
C GLY A 644 -19.75 -18.35 -26.77
N LEU A 645 -19.49 -17.26 -26.05
CA LEU A 645 -18.64 -17.21 -24.85
C LEU A 645 -19.46 -17.09 -23.56
N GLU A 646 -20.79 -16.93 -23.64
CA GLU A 646 -21.72 -17.07 -22.51
C GLU A 646 -21.98 -18.55 -22.17
N SER A 647 -20.90 -19.27 -21.87
CA SER A 647 -20.82 -20.51 -21.09
C SER A 647 -19.54 -21.23 -21.50
N ALA A 648 -18.41 -20.89 -20.88
CA ALA A 648 -17.42 -21.88 -20.46
C ALA A 648 -16.16 -21.18 -19.91
N PRO A 649 -16.04 -21.02 -18.58
CA PRO A 649 -14.71 -21.16 -17.94
C PRO A 649 -13.98 -22.43 -18.43
N ASP A 650 -14.74 -23.48 -18.80
CA ASP A 650 -14.25 -24.70 -19.43
C ASP A 650 -13.54 -24.49 -20.78
N ASN A 651 -13.87 -23.49 -21.60
CA ASN A 651 -13.19 -23.32 -22.89
C ASN A 651 -11.82 -22.68 -22.70
N ARG A 652 -11.58 -21.93 -21.61
CA ARG A 652 -10.24 -21.44 -21.30
C ARG A 652 -9.39 -22.52 -20.64
N ALA A 653 -9.97 -23.33 -19.75
CA ALA A 653 -9.29 -24.49 -19.18
C ALA A 653 -8.98 -25.52 -20.27
N LYS A 654 -9.95 -25.84 -21.12
CA LYS A 654 -9.82 -26.73 -22.27
C LYS A 654 -8.88 -26.18 -23.33
N ARG A 655 -8.94 -24.89 -23.71
CA ARG A 655 -7.94 -24.30 -24.63
C ARG A 655 -6.55 -24.26 -24.00
N SER A 656 -6.44 -23.98 -22.70
CA SER A 656 -5.16 -24.03 -21.99
C SER A 656 -4.64 -25.46 -21.93
N GLN A 657 -5.52 -26.44 -21.75
CA GLN A 657 -5.19 -27.86 -21.73
C GLN A 657 -4.80 -28.34 -23.13
N GLU A 658 -5.58 -28.06 -24.17
CA GLU A 658 -5.27 -28.35 -25.57
C GLU A 658 -3.96 -27.65 -26.00
N GLN A 659 -3.73 -26.42 -25.57
CA GLN A 659 -2.47 -25.71 -25.83
C GLN A 659 -1.30 -26.35 -25.08
N GLN A 660 -1.52 -26.79 -23.84
CA GLN A 660 -0.52 -27.51 -23.04
C GLN A 660 -0.25 -28.90 -23.62
N GLU A 661 -1.26 -29.61 -24.12
CA GLU A 661 -1.14 -30.90 -24.79
C GLU A 661 -0.41 -30.77 -26.13
N ARG A 662 -0.73 -29.75 -26.94
CA ARG A 662 -0.01 -29.45 -28.18
C ARG A 662 1.45 -29.09 -27.92
N TRP A 663 1.69 -28.27 -26.89
CA TRP A 663 3.04 -27.88 -26.51
C TRP A 663 3.82 -29.08 -25.94
N GLN A 664 3.18 -29.94 -25.16
CA GLN A 664 3.77 -31.16 -24.62
C GLN A 664 4.10 -32.15 -25.74
N ALA A 665 3.18 -32.35 -26.70
CA ALA A 665 3.42 -33.18 -27.88
C ALA A 665 4.62 -32.66 -28.69
N TRP A 666 4.68 -31.34 -28.95
CA TRP A 666 5.83 -30.74 -29.61
C TRP A 666 7.12 -30.91 -28.80
N PHE A 667 7.07 -30.76 -27.48
CA PHE A 667 8.23 -30.98 -26.61
C PHE A 667 8.72 -32.44 -26.70
N ASP A 668 7.81 -33.41 -26.65
CA ASP A 668 8.12 -34.83 -26.70
C ASP A 668 8.64 -35.27 -28.07
N GLU A 669 8.09 -34.74 -29.17
CA GLU A 669 8.50 -35.07 -30.53
C GLU A 669 9.78 -34.35 -30.96
N ALA A 670 9.90 -33.05 -30.67
CA ALA A 670 10.99 -32.23 -31.19
C ALA A 670 12.18 -32.13 -30.22
N ILE A 671 11.93 -32.03 -28.92
CA ILE A 671 12.97 -31.67 -27.93
C ILE A 671 13.57 -32.91 -27.25
N VAL A 672 12.74 -33.88 -26.83
CA VAL A 672 13.22 -35.09 -26.13
C VAL A 672 14.25 -35.90 -26.93
N PRO A 673 14.10 -36.13 -28.26
CA PRO A 673 15.09 -36.88 -29.02
C PRO A 673 16.46 -36.19 -29.06
N GLN A 674 16.48 -34.86 -29.17
CA GLN A 674 17.72 -34.08 -29.16
C GLN A 674 18.44 -34.19 -27.81
N LEU A 675 17.69 -34.17 -26.71
CA LEU A 675 18.23 -34.36 -25.37
C LEU A 675 18.73 -35.78 -25.14
N ARG A 676 18.03 -36.81 -25.64
CA ARG A 676 18.47 -38.21 -25.59
C ARG A 676 19.79 -38.43 -26.30
N VAL A 677 19.92 -37.92 -27.53
CA VAL A 677 21.16 -38.01 -28.30
C VAL A 677 22.30 -37.29 -27.58
N ALA A 678 22.05 -36.08 -27.06
CA ALA A 678 23.07 -35.30 -26.35
C ALA A 678 23.46 -35.90 -24.97
N ALA A 679 22.55 -36.62 -24.32
CA ALA A 679 22.81 -37.32 -23.06
C ALA A 679 23.62 -38.60 -23.25
N GLY A 680 23.44 -39.30 -24.37
CA GLY A 680 23.98 -40.63 -24.56
C GLY A 680 23.20 -41.72 -23.81
N PRO A 681 23.33 -42.99 -24.23
CA PRO A 681 22.47 -44.08 -23.78
C PRO A 681 22.63 -44.40 -22.29
N GLU A 682 23.86 -44.36 -21.76
CA GLU A 682 24.14 -44.69 -20.36
C GLU A 682 23.50 -43.68 -19.39
N PHE A 683 23.66 -42.39 -19.66
CA PHE A 683 23.07 -41.34 -18.85
C PHE A 683 21.54 -41.40 -18.92
N TRP A 684 20.99 -41.65 -20.11
CA TRP A 684 19.55 -41.72 -20.28
C TRP A 684 18.92 -42.91 -19.55
N GLN A 685 19.56 -44.08 -19.58
CA GLN A 685 19.16 -45.22 -18.74
C GLN A 685 19.18 -44.88 -17.24
N ALA A 686 20.16 -44.08 -16.78
CA ALA A 686 20.21 -43.63 -15.39
C ALA A 686 19.07 -42.66 -15.04
N VAL A 687 18.61 -41.82 -15.98
CA VAL A 687 17.42 -40.97 -15.80
C VAL A 687 16.17 -41.83 -15.71
N GLU A 688 16.03 -42.83 -16.58
CA GLU A 688 14.86 -43.72 -16.63
C GLU A 688 14.72 -44.58 -15.37
N ARG A 689 15.78 -45.27 -14.93
CA ARG A 689 15.78 -46.06 -13.67
C ARG A 689 15.42 -45.23 -12.44
N ARG A 690 15.66 -43.92 -12.50
CA ARG A 690 15.42 -42.99 -11.38
C ARG A 690 13.99 -42.46 -11.35
N SER A 691 13.27 -42.47 -12.47
CA SER A 691 11.83 -42.17 -12.45
C SER A 691 11.10 -43.08 -11.44
N GLU A 692 11.66 -44.25 -11.16
CA GLU A 692 11.17 -45.23 -10.18
C GLU A 692 11.69 -45.00 -8.74
N GLN A 693 12.79 -44.27 -8.56
CA GLN A 693 13.47 -44.09 -7.26
C GLN A 693 13.56 -42.61 -6.85
N ARG A 694 12.80 -42.20 -5.83
CA ARG A 694 12.84 -40.85 -5.26
C ARG A 694 14.15 -40.60 -4.47
N GLY A 695 15.20 -40.12 -5.13
CA GLY A 695 16.47 -39.68 -4.50
C GLY A 695 17.07 -38.40 -5.10
N THR A 696 18.18 -37.89 -4.56
CA THR A 696 18.95 -36.69 -5.04
C THR A 696 19.88 -36.99 -6.22
N PHE A 697 19.83 -36.20 -7.30
CA PHE A 697 20.55 -36.47 -8.56
C PHE A 697 22.03 -36.07 -8.46
N GLY A 698 22.90 -37.06 -8.23
CA GLY A 698 24.35 -36.87 -8.11
C GLY A 698 25.14 -37.01 -9.41
N THR A 699 24.52 -37.50 -10.49
CA THR A 699 25.18 -37.70 -11.78
C THR A 699 25.46 -36.35 -12.46
N ILE A 700 26.69 -36.18 -12.96
CA ILE A 700 27.10 -34.98 -13.70
C ILE A 700 26.51 -35.05 -15.11
N PHE A 701 25.99 -33.94 -15.61
CA PHE A 701 25.44 -33.91 -16.97
C PHE A 701 26.58 -34.05 -18.00
N PRO A 702 26.45 -34.92 -19.01
CA PRO A 702 27.37 -34.95 -20.14
C PRO A 702 27.53 -33.54 -20.77
N ASP A 703 28.72 -33.19 -21.24
CA ASP A 703 28.99 -31.86 -21.81
C ASP A 703 28.12 -31.58 -23.04
N ALA A 704 27.85 -32.60 -23.86
CA ALA A 704 26.94 -32.50 -24.99
C ALA A 704 25.51 -32.15 -24.53
N LEU A 705 25.00 -32.81 -23.48
CA LEU A 705 23.69 -32.50 -22.89
C LEU A 705 23.63 -31.07 -22.33
N ARG A 706 24.66 -30.63 -21.59
CA ARG A 706 24.70 -29.25 -21.04
C ARG A 706 24.66 -28.19 -22.13
N ARG A 707 25.43 -28.37 -23.20
CA ARG A 707 25.42 -27.46 -24.36
C ARG A 707 24.05 -27.43 -25.01
N LYS A 708 23.44 -28.60 -25.23
CA LYS A 708 22.13 -28.67 -25.88
C LYS A 708 21.02 -28.05 -25.06
N ILE A 709 21.00 -28.26 -23.74
CA ILE A 709 20.02 -27.61 -22.85
C ILE A 709 20.19 -26.09 -22.89
N ARG A 710 21.42 -25.56 -22.93
CA ARG A 710 21.67 -24.11 -23.03
C ARG A 710 21.16 -23.55 -24.34
N GLU A 711 21.50 -24.18 -25.47
CA GLU A 711 21.02 -23.78 -26.80
C GLU A 711 19.49 -23.69 -26.83
N LEU A 712 18.81 -24.74 -26.37
CA LEU A 712 17.34 -24.78 -26.32
C LEU A 712 16.76 -23.71 -25.39
N THR A 713 17.33 -23.51 -24.20
CA THR A 713 16.82 -22.53 -23.23
C THR A 713 17.20 -21.08 -23.54
N GLN A 714 18.21 -20.85 -24.38
CA GLN A 714 18.52 -19.53 -24.95
C GLN A 714 17.53 -19.18 -26.07
N ALA A 715 17.18 -20.14 -26.93
CA ALA A 715 16.18 -19.95 -27.97
C ALA A 715 14.76 -19.79 -27.41
N ASP A 716 14.41 -20.59 -26.38
CA ASP A 716 13.14 -20.50 -25.66
C ASP A 716 13.35 -20.71 -24.14
N PRO A 717 13.36 -19.63 -23.34
CA PRO A 717 13.50 -19.71 -21.88
C PRO A 717 12.41 -20.58 -21.20
N GLY A 718 11.25 -20.75 -21.84
CA GLY A 718 10.14 -21.57 -21.35
C GLY A 718 10.47 -23.07 -21.28
N LEU A 719 11.44 -23.55 -22.06
CA LEU A 719 11.89 -24.96 -22.09
C LEU A 719 12.63 -25.40 -20.83
N LYS A 720 13.05 -24.48 -19.97
CA LYS A 720 13.83 -24.81 -18.78
C LYS A 720 13.07 -25.72 -17.81
N THR A 721 11.80 -25.42 -17.55
CA THR A 721 10.95 -26.20 -16.63
C THR A 721 10.63 -27.63 -17.12
N PRO A 722 10.18 -27.86 -18.37
CA PRO A 722 9.90 -29.22 -18.85
C PRO A 722 11.16 -30.07 -18.96
N ILE A 723 12.31 -29.50 -19.39
CA ILE A 723 13.60 -30.22 -19.44
C ILE A 723 13.99 -30.71 -18.04
N ARG A 724 13.80 -29.87 -17.02
CA ARG A 724 14.03 -30.24 -15.63
C ARG A 724 13.17 -31.42 -15.19
N VAL A 725 11.87 -31.39 -15.53
CA VAL A 725 10.92 -32.46 -15.19
C VAL A 725 11.30 -33.75 -15.90
N LEU A 726 11.63 -33.68 -17.18
CA LEU A 726 12.09 -34.81 -18.01
C LEU A 726 13.35 -35.47 -17.42
N LEU A 727 14.32 -34.67 -16.98
CA LEU A 727 15.57 -35.18 -16.39
C LEU A 727 15.44 -35.53 -14.89
N ASN A 728 14.28 -35.27 -14.28
CA ASN A 728 14.00 -35.48 -12.86
C ASN A 728 15.05 -34.84 -11.92
N VAL A 729 15.38 -33.56 -12.17
CA VAL A 729 16.34 -32.80 -11.36
C VAL A 729 15.69 -31.58 -10.69
N SER A 730 16.27 -31.07 -9.60
CA SER A 730 15.79 -29.82 -9.00
C SER A 730 16.20 -28.59 -9.83
N VAL A 731 15.53 -27.43 -9.65
CA VAL A 731 15.91 -26.17 -10.35
C VAL A 731 17.35 -25.81 -9.98
N THR A 732 17.68 -25.92 -8.69
CA THR A 732 19.01 -25.64 -8.17
C THR A 732 20.07 -26.55 -8.77
N THR A 733 19.78 -27.86 -8.86
CA THR A 733 20.69 -28.84 -9.49
C THR A 733 20.89 -28.53 -10.97
N MET A 734 19.82 -28.24 -11.72
CA MET A 734 19.92 -27.90 -13.13
C MET A 734 20.72 -26.61 -13.33
N ASN A 735 20.50 -25.57 -12.53
CA ASN A 735 21.30 -24.33 -12.59
C ASN A 735 22.77 -24.59 -12.24
N LEU A 736 23.05 -25.43 -11.25
CA LEU A 736 24.42 -25.82 -10.89
C LEU A 736 25.10 -26.59 -12.02
N GLN A 737 24.39 -27.50 -12.69
CA GLN A 737 24.94 -28.28 -13.82
C GLN A 737 25.13 -27.41 -15.07
N LEU A 738 24.20 -26.50 -15.37
CA LEU A 738 24.29 -25.58 -16.51
C LEU A 738 25.27 -24.43 -16.29
N GLY A 739 25.49 -24.00 -15.04
CA GLY A 739 26.50 -23.01 -14.67
C GLY A 739 27.94 -23.54 -14.75
N LYS A 740 28.10 -24.85 -14.93
CA LYS A 740 29.38 -25.59 -14.97
C LYS A 740 29.90 -25.87 -16.39
N THR A 741 29.48 -25.16 -17.43
CA THR A 741 30.06 -25.34 -18.77
C THR A 741 30.31 -24.01 -19.46
N GLY A 742 31.54 -23.75 -19.90
CA GLY A 742 31.77 -23.04 -21.15
C GLY A 742 32.36 -21.65 -21.09
N GLU A 743 32.50 -21.01 -19.93
CA GLU A 743 33.31 -19.77 -19.79
C GLU A 743 33.57 -19.46 -18.31
N SER A 744 32.62 -19.82 -17.45
CA SER A 744 32.82 -19.86 -16.00
C SER A 744 33.60 -21.08 -15.53
N THR A 745 33.80 -22.13 -16.34
CA THR A 745 34.61 -23.30 -15.94
C THR A 745 36.10 -22.98 -15.88
N ARG A 746 36.59 -22.00 -16.65
CA ARG A 746 37.91 -21.38 -16.40
C ARG A 746 37.93 -20.54 -15.11
N LYS A 747 36.77 -20.29 -14.47
CA LYS A 747 36.63 -19.49 -13.23
C LYS A 747 36.08 -20.31 -12.05
N LEU A 748 35.77 -21.59 -12.24
CA LEU A 748 35.34 -22.46 -11.15
C LEU A 748 36.57 -22.99 -10.47
N ALA A 749 37.06 -22.17 -9.55
CA ALA A 749 38.20 -22.46 -8.73
C ALA A 749 38.05 -23.84 -8.05
N HIS A 750 39.02 -24.72 -8.27
CA HIS A 750 39.08 -26.08 -7.79
C HIS A 750 39.19 -26.12 -6.25
N PRO A 751 38.62 -27.14 -5.57
CA PRO A 751 38.97 -27.41 -4.19
C PRO A 751 40.48 -27.53 -4.02
N LEU A 752 41.03 -26.97 -2.93
CA LEU A 752 42.48 -26.93 -2.67
C LEU A 752 43.15 -28.31 -2.78
N LYS A 753 42.45 -29.37 -2.38
CA LYS A 753 42.94 -30.76 -2.42
C LYS A 753 43.12 -31.33 -3.82
N GLU A 754 42.45 -30.75 -4.82
CA GLU A 754 42.52 -31.19 -6.21
C GLU A 754 43.66 -30.52 -6.98
N VAL A 755 44.29 -29.48 -6.42
CA VAL A 755 45.39 -28.74 -7.05
C VAL A 755 46.72 -29.20 -6.45
N PRO A 756 47.54 -29.97 -7.19
CA PRO A 756 48.83 -30.46 -6.68
C PRO A 756 49.73 -29.30 -6.25
N GLY A 757 50.33 -29.40 -5.06
CA GLY A 757 51.29 -28.41 -4.55
C GLY A 757 50.70 -27.13 -3.95
N ALA A 758 49.43 -26.80 -4.21
CA ALA A 758 48.81 -25.58 -3.68
C ALA A 758 48.80 -25.53 -2.14
N ASP A 759 48.59 -26.68 -1.49
CA ASP A 759 48.62 -26.79 -0.03
C ASP A 759 49.99 -26.43 0.55
N GLY A 760 51.05 -26.97 -0.05
CA GLY A 760 52.43 -26.67 0.32
C GLY A 760 52.84 -25.24 0.02
N ALA A 761 52.38 -24.67 -1.11
CA ALA A 761 52.63 -23.28 -1.47
C ALA A 761 52.00 -22.30 -0.48
N ILE A 762 50.76 -22.54 -0.05
CA ILE A 762 50.10 -21.74 0.99
C ILE A 762 50.90 -21.83 2.30
N GLU A 763 51.29 -23.03 2.74
CA GLU A 763 52.08 -23.20 3.96
C GLU A 763 53.46 -22.54 3.90
N ALA A 764 54.12 -22.61 2.74
CA ALA A 764 55.42 -21.98 2.49
C ALA A 764 55.34 -20.45 2.55
N ALA A 765 54.28 -19.86 2.01
CA ALA A 765 54.04 -18.42 2.03
C ALA A 765 53.61 -17.88 3.41
N MET A 766 53.16 -18.74 4.34
CA MET A 766 52.72 -18.28 5.68
C MET A 766 53.85 -17.57 6.46
N PRO A 767 53.61 -16.34 6.94
CA PRO A 767 54.55 -15.65 7.85
C PRO A 767 54.82 -16.49 9.11
N ALA A 768 56.05 -16.44 9.65
CA ALA A 768 56.45 -17.29 10.78
C ALA A 768 55.52 -17.16 12.01
N ARG A 769 55.10 -15.92 12.34
CA ARG A 769 54.15 -15.64 13.43
C ARG A 769 52.76 -16.22 13.16
N PHE A 770 52.34 -16.24 11.89
CA PHE A 770 51.06 -16.82 11.49
C PHE A 770 51.12 -18.35 11.53
N ARG A 771 52.21 -18.93 11.03
CA ARG A 771 52.43 -20.38 10.94
C ARG A 771 52.39 -21.07 12.31
N SER A 772 52.94 -20.45 13.36
CA SER A 772 52.91 -21.02 14.72
C SER A 772 51.49 -21.12 15.29
N GLY A 773 50.70 -20.04 15.18
CA GLY A 773 49.30 -20.04 15.62
C GLY A 773 48.41 -20.97 14.79
N TRP A 774 48.65 -21.02 13.48
CA TRP A 774 47.96 -21.93 12.56
C TRP A 774 48.21 -23.40 12.92
N ARG A 775 49.45 -23.81 13.23
CA ARG A 775 49.78 -25.18 13.66
C ARG A 775 49.11 -25.56 14.98
N GLU A 776 49.01 -24.62 15.93
CA GLU A 776 48.29 -24.86 17.18
C GLU A 776 46.80 -25.10 16.92
N LEU A 777 46.18 -24.30 16.06
CA LEU A 777 44.78 -24.48 15.66
C LEU A 777 44.57 -25.78 14.88
N LEU A 778 45.50 -26.16 14.00
CA LEU A 778 45.47 -27.43 13.30
C LEU A 778 45.42 -28.60 14.29
N ARG A 779 46.29 -28.59 15.31
CA ARG A 779 46.30 -29.58 16.40
C ARG A 779 45.01 -29.57 17.21
N LYS A 780 44.45 -28.39 17.53
CA LYS A 780 43.17 -28.26 18.25
C LYS A 780 41.97 -28.74 17.44
N ASN A 781 42.06 -28.71 16.12
CA ASN A 781 40.97 -29.10 15.22
C ASN A 781 41.10 -30.52 14.68
N GLU A 782 42.20 -31.21 14.99
CA GLU A 782 42.40 -32.61 14.62
C GLU A 782 41.28 -33.47 15.24
N GLY A 783 40.59 -34.25 14.40
CA GLY A 783 39.46 -35.09 14.80
C GLY A 783 38.10 -34.38 14.99
N LYS A 784 38.03 -33.05 14.89
CA LYS A 784 36.75 -32.31 15.01
C LYS A 784 35.94 -32.35 13.71
N LYS A 785 34.62 -32.38 13.81
CA LYS A 785 33.72 -32.22 12.65
C LYS A 785 33.77 -30.78 12.14
N ARG A 786 33.47 -30.55 10.85
CA ARG A 786 33.57 -29.23 10.19
C ARG A 786 32.86 -28.10 10.94
N GLY A 787 31.72 -28.39 11.58
CA GLY A 787 30.95 -27.42 12.37
C GLY A 787 31.58 -27.04 13.72
N ASP A 788 32.43 -27.90 14.26
CA ASP A 788 33.06 -27.73 15.59
C ASP A 788 34.51 -27.21 15.48
N THR A 789 34.97 -26.93 14.26
CA THR A 789 36.32 -26.40 14.03
C THR A 789 36.42 -24.98 14.59
N GLU A 790 37.39 -24.79 15.50
CA GLU A 790 37.72 -23.47 16.03
C GLU A 790 38.24 -22.61 14.88
N LYS A 791 37.55 -21.49 14.63
CA LYS A 791 37.93 -20.55 13.57
C LYS A 791 38.88 -19.51 14.12
N TRP A 792 39.94 -19.26 13.36
CA TRP A 792 40.83 -18.15 13.62
C TRP A 792 40.15 -16.84 13.26
N ASN A 793 40.10 -15.92 14.23
CA ASN A 793 39.78 -14.53 14.01
C ASN A 793 41.08 -13.69 14.18
N PRO A 794 41.86 -13.49 13.12
CA PRO A 794 43.09 -12.71 13.22
C PRO A 794 42.73 -11.26 13.59
N LYS A 795 43.03 -10.86 14.82
CA LYS A 795 43.01 -9.45 15.24
C LYS A 795 44.38 -8.85 14.90
N GLY A 796 44.43 -7.82 14.06
CA GLY A 796 45.66 -7.10 13.68
C GLY A 796 46.35 -7.58 12.39
N ASP A 797 47.48 -6.95 12.06
CA ASP A 797 48.31 -7.14 10.84
C ASP A 797 49.08 -8.47 10.79
N VAL A 798 48.50 -9.57 11.29
CA VAL A 798 49.15 -10.89 11.35
C VAL A 798 49.31 -11.50 9.94
N LEU A 799 48.49 -11.06 9.00
CA LEU A 799 48.53 -11.47 7.59
C LEU A 799 49.17 -10.32 6.80
N THR A 800 50.43 -10.52 6.38
CA THR A 800 51.24 -9.54 5.66
C THR A 800 50.79 -9.36 4.22
N ASP A 801 51.18 -8.24 3.59
CA ASP A 801 50.87 -7.94 2.19
C ASP A 801 51.44 -9.01 1.25
N ASP A 802 52.67 -9.46 1.49
CA ASP A 802 53.32 -10.54 0.75
C ASP A 802 52.52 -11.85 0.79
N PHE A 803 51.90 -12.15 1.94
CA PHE A 803 51.09 -13.36 2.07
C PHE A 803 49.76 -13.21 1.34
N ASP A 804 49.13 -12.03 1.38
CA ASP A 804 47.94 -11.75 0.56
C ASP A 804 48.23 -11.85 -0.93
N ARG A 805 49.40 -11.35 -1.38
CA ARG A 805 49.84 -11.49 -2.76
C ARG A 805 50.04 -12.96 -3.14
N ALA A 806 50.75 -13.74 -2.34
CA ALA A 806 50.93 -15.18 -2.59
C ALA A 806 49.60 -15.94 -2.63
N LEU A 807 48.66 -15.61 -1.74
CA LEU A 807 47.30 -16.19 -1.77
C LEU A 807 46.55 -15.79 -3.04
N TYR A 808 46.69 -14.54 -3.49
CA TYR A 808 46.08 -14.07 -4.74
C TYR A 808 46.63 -14.83 -5.95
N GLU A 809 47.95 -14.95 -6.07
CA GLU A 809 48.63 -15.69 -7.15
C GLU A 809 48.15 -17.16 -7.18
N ILE A 810 48.12 -17.84 -6.03
CA ILE A 810 47.64 -19.24 -5.91
C ILE A 810 46.16 -19.37 -6.31
N MET A 811 45.32 -18.39 -5.98
CA MET A 811 43.87 -18.47 -6.25
C MET A 811 43.48 -18.04 -7.66
N PHE A 812 44.20 -17.08 -8.26
CA PHE A 812 43.76 -16.34 -9.44
C PHE A 812 44.72 -16.39 -10.62
N GLU A 813 46.01 -16.63 -10.41
CA GLU A 813 47.04 -16.61 -11.46
C GLU A 813 47.68 -17.98 -11.73
N GLY A 814 47.54 -18.93 -10.81
CA GLY A 814 48.02 -20.29 -10.99
C GLY A 814 47.34 -21.02 -12.16
N GLU A 815 48.04 -22.00 -12.74
CA GLU A 815 47.55 -22.88 -13.82
C GLU A 815 46.20 -23.55 -13.45
N HIS A 816 45.98 -23.77 -12.15
CA HIS A 816 44.73 -24.25 -11.60
C HIS A 816 44.23 -23.30 -10.52
N LEU A 817 43.12 -22.59 -10.81
CA LEU A 817 42.51 -21.67 -9.86
C LEU A 817 42.06 -22.41 -8.59
N VAL A 818 42.38 -21.88 -7.41
CA VAL A 818 41.99 -22.47 -6.11
C VAL A 818 40.82 -21.74 -5.47
N SER A 819 39.83 -22.50 -4.98
CA SER A 819 38.64 -21.95 -4.35
C SER A 819 38.96 -21.18 -3.07
N ALA A 820 38.57 -19.89 -3.03
CA ALA A 820 38.70 -19.05 -1.85
C ALA A 820 38.07 -19.68 -0.58
N ASN A 821 36.99 -20.46 -0.72
CA ASN A 821 36.40 -21.17 0.43
C ASN A 821 37.31 -22.29 0.94
N SER A 822 38.03 -22.98 0.04
CA SER A 822 38.98 -24.03 0.42
C SER A 822 40.23 -23.45 1.06
N VAL A 823 40.70 -22.29 0.57
CA VAL A 823 41.78 -21.53 1.22
C VAL A 823 41.35 -21.06 2.61
N ALA A 824 40.15 -20.47 2.74
CA ALA A 824 39.60 -20.08 4.04
C ALA A 824 39.53 -21.25 5.03
N ASP A 825 39.06 -22.41 4.57
CA ASP A 825 38.97 -23.62 5.38
C ASP A 825 40.37 -24.13 5.79
N LYS A 826 41.37 -24.10 4.90
CA LYS A 826 42.77 -24.44 5.20
C LYS A 826 43.37 -23.50 6.24
N LEU A 827 43.10 -22.21 6.15
CA LEU A 827 43.60 -21.19 7.08
C LEU A 827 42.81 -21.11 8.39
N PHE A 828 41.75 -21.91 8.55
CA PHE A 828 40.79 -21.83 9.64
C PHE A 828 40.09 -20.47 9.78
N ILE A 829 40.03 -19.65 8.73
CA ILE A 829 39.36 -18.34 8.77
C ILE A 829 37.88 -18.49 8.40
N SER A 830 36.99 -17.68 8.98
CA SER A 830 35.59 -17.67 8.56
C SER A 830 35.47 -17.32 7.07
N GLN A 831 34.60 -18.02 6.33
CA GLN A 831 34.45 -17.79 4.88
C GLN A 831 34.00 -16.36 4.57
N GLU A 832 33.19 -15.73 5.42
CA GLU A 832 32.79 -14.33 5.24
C GLU A 832 33.96 -13.37 5.45
N THR A 833 34.76 -13.57 6.49
CA THR A 833 35.95 -12.77 6.77
C THR A 833 36.94 -12.88 5.61
N PHE A 834 37.19 -14.11 5.13
CA PHE A 834 38.11 -14.34 4.02
C PHE A 834 37.57 -13.77 2.70
N LYS A 835 36.27 -13.86 2.41
CA LYS A 835 35.66 -13.22 1.22
C LYS A 835 35.85 -11.70 1.21
N ARG A 836 35.68 -11.02 2.34
CA ARG A 836 35.95 -9.57 2.46
C ARG A 836 37.42 -9.26 2.15
N ARG A 837 38.33 -10.14 2.57
CA ARG A 837 39.77 -10.01 2.29
C ARG A 837 40.10 -10.26 0.82
N VAL A 838 39.53 -11.31 0.21
CA VAL A 838 39.65 -11.59 -1.23
C VAL A 838 39.18 -10.43 -2.08
N LYS A 839 38.12 -9.72 -1.67
CA LYS A 839 37.69 -8.49 -2.34
C LYS A 839 38.80 -7.43 -2.35
N LYS A 840 39.42 -7.16 -1.19
CA LYS A 840 40.56 -6.23 -1.08
C LYS A 840 41.77 -6.68 -1.90
N MET A 841 42.07 -7.99 -1.92
CA MET A 841 43.16 -8.54 -2.75
C MET A 841 42.90 -8.31 -4.24
N LYS A 842 41.66 -8.50 -4.72
CA LYS A 842 41.28 -8.20 -6.10
C LYS A 842 41.36 -6.71 -6.44
N GLU A 843 40.93 -5.85 -5.53
CA GLU A 843 41.03 -4.40 -5.69
C GLU A 843 42.50 -3.96 -5.76
N ARG A 844 43.40 -4.62 -5.01
CA ARG A 844 44.82 -4.28 -4.91
C ARG A 844 45.69 -4.87 -6.03
N TYR A 845 45.44 -6.13 -6.41
CA TYR A 845 46.30 -6.91 -7.32
C TYR A 845 45.63 -7.24 -8.66
N GLY A 846 44.32 -7.03 -8.79
CA GLY A 846 43.58 -7.36 -10.00
C GLY A 846 43.51 -6.26 -11.05
N GLN A 847 44.26 -5.17 -10.88
CA GLN A 847 44.22 -4.00 -11.79
C GLN A 847 45.22 -4.03 -12.95
N ASP A 848 46.09 -5.03 -13.04
CA ASP A 848 47.00 -5.14 -14.17
C ASP A 848 46.36 -5.97 -15.31
N ASP A 849 46.52 -5.50 -16.55
CA ASP A 849 46.12 -6.11 -17.85
C ASP A 849 44.74 -5.84 -18.47
N VAL A 850 44.32 -4.57 -18.54
CA VAL A 850 43.60 -4.07 -19.77
C VAL A 850 44.13 -2.69 -20.26
N GLY A 851 45.26 -2.21 -19.73
CA GLY A 851 45.88 -0.98 -20.18
C GLY A 851 47.00 -1.25 -21.18
N GLU A 852 46.72 -1.14 -22.48
CA GLU A 852 47.74 -0.93 -23.51
C GLU A 852 48.51 0.37 -23.22
N GLY A 853 49.55 0.31 -22.40
CA GLY A 853 50.54 1.37 -22.19
C GLY A 853 51.91 0.88 -22.65
N PRO A 854 52.72 1.71 -23.35
CA PRO A 854 53.99 1.28 -23.90
C PRO A 854 54.99 0.95 -22.77
N ALA A 855 55.65 -0.20 -22.90
CA ALA A 855 56.63 -0.69 -21.94
C ALA A 855 57.75 0.34 -21.66
N PRO A 856 58.16 0.52 -20.40
CA PRO A 856 59.35 1.31 -20.10
C PRO A 856 60.61 0.51 -20.47
N ARG A 857 61.59 1.24 -21.03
CA ARG A 857 62.94 0.75 -21.35
C ARG A 857 63.76 0.50 -20.09
#